data_AF-N9ECZ9-F1
#
_entry.id   AF-N9ECZ9-F1
#
_cell.length_a   1.000
_cell.length_b   1.000
_cell.length_c   1.000
_cell.angle_alpha   90.00
_cell.angle_beta   90.00
_cell.angle_gamma   90.00
#
_symmetry.space_group_name_H-M   'P 1'
#
loop_
_entity.id
_entity.type
_entity.pdbx_description
1 polymer ?
#
loop_
_entity_poly.entity_id
_entity_poly.type
_entity_poly.pdbx_seq_one_letter_code
_entity_poly.pdbx_strand_id
1 'polypeptide(L)'
;MSWQHQYLAYDQDSLATYANTGLVRRALKDIEAGKVILQTEQSEHITIESDGQQVGLSSAGLVNASCSCPATGACKHIVAAVLYLQQHLQNSVQQPIENLTTDSAEDIQSTTVELVEQLENNFQPNLIEEILRVDLNQIAKKIGKAQTQKAIKLARLWQKEQQTELFEEEYSLKIRIKSLAEDIIYVAGASFAGMLSNLEKDQSAYYLAALSEVQRLQGKFWTELELNETENPAVLSESEGQFIIELKDDLAQLIEFGLSHVNEMTARQLHLLNMSARSESLPRLAALLRQLSGQVTRLLNRDEHSSEHETLLYLAQINAYLYQLEHAEGEVLVRLRGKSRRQYEVDQEQIDLELLPLGARWWRTLGGARGITLYFSEQENPQIFEVTLARTENNDPNFNRYNAWSQQSIWMMTAQQLMQKKIRLQQPRFSEDDRLSASGQSRALPLHSLKDLQDFSIYQHIGFDNWHKIQQRWQQQLHSIEGVDQTVMLSISSYDKPQVDEIEQCLWWTVYDQHQSAIHLRLDWKTSEIEKIRQLERLCTQKIQIGSVFVYCQIKGHTLVLSPMSLLITQNEKTRLFNLDFDQFTESKKTLKESIVGRIEQLLIKKQQQRAKLSSIQMSLSQKVCEPIFDVLLSLSCSGRMMLSSSQIQTLQQQRELALDAGMSILAKQLTSLLAASKINVDSILRLIYLCDLTLRMQVKLPIQLTVEDKPVL
;
A
#
# COMPACT_ATOMS: atom_id res chain seq x y z
N MET A 1 -15.34 -40.37 22.85
CA MET A 1 -16.02 -39.07 22.74
C MET A 1 -17.21 -39.25 21.81
N SER A 2 -18.43 -38.95 22.23
CA SER A 2 -19.59 -38.89 21.32
C SER A 2 -19.30 -37.82 20.27
N TRP A 3 -19.57 -38.08 18.99
CA TRP A 3 -19.35 -37.11 17.91
C TRP A 3 -20.10 -35.79 18.16
N GLN A 4 -21.16 -35.81 18.97
CA GLN A 4 -21.92 -34.61 19.34
C GLN A 4 -21.10 -33.62 20.18
N HIS A 5 -20.11 -34.09 20.94
CA HIS A 5 -19.25 -33.22 21.75
C HIS A 5 -18.38 -32.31 20.88
N GLN A 6 -18.13 -32.66 19.61
CA GLN A 6 -17.46 -31.75 18.66
C GLN A 6 -18.26 -30.46 18.44
N TYR A 7 -19.58 -30.49 18.65
CA TYR A 7 -20.42 -29.30 18.46
C TYR A 7 -20.35 -28.33 19.64
N LEU A 8 -19.91 -28.77 20.82
CA LEU A 8 -19.57 -27.87 21.93
C LEU A 8 -18.42 -26.93 21.57
N ALA A 9 -17.64 -27.27 20.54
CA ALA A 9 -16.48 -26.52 20.12
C ALA A 9 -16.77 -25.24 19.32
N TYR A 10 -17.99 -25.06 18.82
CA TYR A 10 -18.37 -23.88 18.04
C TYR A 10 -18.99 -22.81 18.93
N ASP A 11 -18.19 -21.90 19.46
CA ASP A 11 -18.68 -20.75 20.20
C ASP A 11 -19.43 -19.74 19.29
N GLN A 12 -20.00 -18.69 19.89
CA GLN A 12 -20.77 -17.70 19.12
C GLN A 12 -19.93 -16.98 18.07
N ASP A 13 -18.64 -16.76 18.33
CA ASP A 13 -17.72 -16.11 17.37
C ASP A 13 -17.39 -17.04 16.20
N SER A 14 -17.18 -18.34 16.45
CA SER A 14 -16.99 -19.35 15.40
C SER A 14 -18.25 -19.51 14.55
N LEU A 15 -19.44 -19.50 15.18
CA LEU A 15 -20.72 -19.53 14.47
C LEU A 15 -20.98 -18.24 13.68
N ALA A 16 -20.51 -17.10 14.17
CA ALA A 16 -20.57 -15.83 13.44
C ALA A 16 -19.63 -15.86 12.22
N THR A 17 -18.46 -16.49 12.34
CA THR A 17 -17.52 -16.70 11.23
C THR A 17 -18.09 -17.66 10.18
N TYR A 18 -18.75 -18.74 10.61
CA TYR A 18 -19.42 -19.70 9.71
C TYR A 18 -20.62 -19.08 8.95
N ALA A 19 -21.39 -18.19 9.59
CA ALA A 19 -22.65 -17.68 9.04
C ALA A 19 -22.67 -16.15 8.90
N ASN A 20 -22.85 -15.45 10.04
CA ASN A 20 -22.68 -14.01 10.31
C ASN A 20 -23.36 -13.68 11.65
N THR A 21 -22.97 -12.57 12.27
CA THR A 21 -23.54 -12.12 13.56
C THR A 21 -25.07 -11.93 13.53
N GLY A 22 -25.63 -11.54 12.37
CA GLY A 22 -27.07 -11.34 12.20
C GLY A 22 -27.88 -12.64 12.19
N LEU A 23 -27.30 -13.74 11.70
CA LEU A 23 -27.90 -15.07 11.73
C LEU A 23 -27.82 -15.66 13.14
N VAL A 24 -26.68 -15.52 13.83
CA VAL A 24 -26.52 -15.97 15.23
C VAL A 24 -27.55 -15.30 16.14
N ARG A 25 -27.73 -13.97 16.04
CA ARG A 25 -28.76 -13.25 16.82
C ARG A 25 -30.18 -13.72 16.53
N ARG A 26 -30.50 -14.09 15.28
CA ARG A 26 -31.83 -14.62 14.91
C ARG A 26 -32.03 -16.05 15.40
N ALA A 27 -30.99 -16.88 15.33
CA ALA A 27 -31.00 -18.25 15.82
C ALA A 27 -31.27 -18.30 17.34
N LEU A 28 -30.58 -17.45 18.13
CA LEU A 28 -30.83 -17.33 19.57
C LEU A 28 -32.28 -16.95 19.89
N LYS A 29 -32.86 -16.00 19.13
CA LYS A 29 -34.28 -15.63 19.29
C LYS A 29 -35.24 -16.78 18.95
N ASP A 30 -34.93 -17.60 17.96
CA ASP A 30 -35.76 -18.75 17.60
C ASP A 30 -35.70 -19.85 18.69
N ILE A 31 -34.55 -20.01 19.35
CA ILE A 31 -34.40 -20.90 20.53
C ILE A 31 -35.20 -20.36 21.72
N GLU A 32 -35.05 -19.06 22.05
CA GLU A 32 -35.83 -18.40 23.12
C GLU A 32 -37.34 -18.48 22.87
N ALA A 33 -37.76 -18.43 21.61
CA ALA A 33 -39.16 -18.57 21.20
C ALA A 33 -39.66 -20.03 21.17
N GLY A 34 -38.84 -21.02 21.55
CA GLY A 34 -39.22 -22.43 21.59
C GLY A 34 -39.44 -23.07 20.22
N LYS A 35 -38.84 -22.52 19.15
CA LYS A 35 -39.04 -22.97 17.76
C LYS A 35 -38.04 -24.03 17.30
N VAL A 36 -37.22 -24.54 18.22
CA VAL A 36 -36.17 -25.53 17.94
C VAL A 36 -36.43 -26.77 18.78
N ILE A 37 -36.59 -27.92 18.13
CA ILE A 37 -37.01 -29.17 18.78
C ILE A 37 -36.15 -30.31 18.23
N LEU A 38 -35.53 -31.08 19.12
CA LEU A 38 -34.83 -32.31 18.76
C LEU A 38 -35.85 -33.38 18.35
N GLN A 39 -35.74 -33.90 17.13
CA GLN A 39 -36.70 -34.87 16.59
C GLN A 39 -36.21 -36.31 16.77
N THR A 40 -35.05 -36.63 16.22
CA THR A 40 -34.50 -37.99 16.23
C THR A 40 -33.01 -37.98 16.49
N GLU A 41 -32.59 -38.79 17.45
CA GLU A 41 -31.19 -39.02 17.78
C GLU A 41 -30.79 -40.44 17.36
N GLN A 42 -29.81 -40.53 16.46
CA GLN A 42 -29.22 -41.78 16.00
C GLN A 42 -27.72 -41.80 16.34
N SER A 43 -27.09 -42.97 16.25
CA SER A 43 -25.70 -43.15 16.71
C SER A 43 -24.68 -42.22 16.05
N GLU A 44 -24.89 -41.82 14.79
CA GLU A 44 -23.95 -40.98 14.00
C GLU A 44 -24.61 -39.71 13.41
N HIS A 45 -25.89 -39.47 13.71
CA HIS A 45 -26.66 -38.38 13.12
C HIS A 45 -27.80 -37.93 14.05
N ILE A 46 -28.05 -36.64 14.12
CA ILE A 46 -29.21 -36.07 14.82
C ILE A 46 -30.01 -35.18 13.88
N THR A 47 -31.34 -35.28 13.96
CA THR A 47 -32.25 -34.41 13.22
C THR A 47 -32.93 -33.47 14.21
N ILE A 48 -32.82 -32.17 13.94
CA ILE A 48 -33.39 -31.09 14.74
C ILE A 48 -34.32 -30.28 13.83
N GLU A 49 -35.56 -30.07 14.28
CA GLU A 49 -36.47 -29.13 13.66
C GLU A 49 -36.16 -27.71 14.15
N SER A 50 -36.04 -26.76 13.24
CA SER A 50 -35.82 -25.35 13.55
C SER A 50 -36.70 -24.48 12.66
N ASP A 51 -37.66 -23.76 13.26
CA ASP A 51 -38.62 -22.86 12.57
C ASP A 51 -39.32 -23.54 11.37
N GLY A 52 -39.70 -24.81 11.53
CA GLY A 52 -40.37 -25.63 10.51
C GLY A 52 -39.44 -26.22 9.43
N GLN A 53 -38.12 -26.12 9.60
CA GLN A 53 -37.12 -26.72 8.72
C GLN A 53 -36.38 -27.87 9.41
N GLN A 54 -36.05 -28.92 8.65
CA GLN A 54 -35.30 -30.07 9.13
C GLN A 54 -33.81 -29.82 8.99
N VAL A 55 -33.06 -29.96 10.08
CA VAL A 55 -31.61 -29.80 10.14
C VAL A 55 -30.96 -31.11 10.56
N GLY A 56 -29.99 -31.58 9.79
CA GLY A 56 -29.18 -32.76 10.11
C GLY A 56 -27.77 -32.39 10.55
N LEU A 57 -27.37 -32.82 11.74
CA LEU A 57 -25.98 -32.73 12.25
C LEU A 57 -25.40 -34.14 12.41
N SER A 58 -24.09 -34.31 12.19
CA SER A 58 -23.46 -35.64 12.17
C SER A 58 -22.00 -35.59 12.58
N SER A 59 -21.34 -36.75 12.63
CA SER A 59 -19.89 -36.84 12.84
C SER A 59 -19.05 -36.13 11.77
N ALA A 60 -19.63 -35.74 10.62
CA ALA A 60 -18.95 -34.99 9.56
C ALA A 60 -18.77 -33.49 9.84
N GLY A 61 -19.24 -32.97 10.98
CA GLY A 61 -18.98 -31.61 11.45
C GLY A 61 -19.90 -30.53 10.87
N LEU A 62 -19.71 -29.28 11.32
CA LEU A 62 -20.59 -28.14 11.03
C LEU A 62 -20.68 -27.78 9.53
N VAL A 63 -19.55 -27.85 8.82
CA VAL A 63 -19.48 -27.48 7.40
C VAL A 63 -20.36 -28.41 6.52
N ASN A 64 -20.56 -29.66 6.96
CA ASN A 64 -21.39 -30.65 6.28
C ASN A 64 -22.80 -30.78 6.86
N ALA A 65 -23.22 -29.84 7.71
CA ALA A 65 -24.59 -29.80 8.22
C ALA A 65 -25.59 -29.61 7.07
N SER A 66 -26.70 -30.36 7.11
CA SER A 66 -27.75 -30.28 6.09
C SER A 66 -28.98 -29.56 6.62
N CYS A 67 -29.68 -28.83 5.75
CA CYS A 67 -30.95 -28.18 6.09
C CYS A 67 -31.92 -28.25 4.92
N SER A 68 -33.21 -28.44 5.19
CA SER A 68 -34.28 -28.46 4.18
C SER A 68 -34.64 -27.07 3.62
N CYS A 69 -34.03 -26.00 4.11
CA CYS A 69 -34.32 -24.64 3.67
C CYS A 69 -33.64 -24.32 2.33
N PRO A 70 -34.10 -23.29 1.57
CA PRO A 70 -33.54 -22.98 0.25
C PRO A 70 -32.14 -22.35 0.26
N ALA A 71 -31.51 -22.19 1.43
CA ALA A 71 -30.16 -21.64 1.54
C ALA A 71 -29.11 -22.70 1.11
N THR A 72 -28.16 -22.31 0.27
CA THR A 72 -27.12 -23.19 -0.29
C THR A 72 -25.88 -23.33 0.62
N GLY A 73 -26.01 -23.06 1.92
CA GLY A 73 -24.90 -23.02 2.88
C GLY A 73 -25.38 -22.69 4.30
N ALA A 74 -24.59 -21.90 5.04
CA ALA A 74 -24.92 -21.50 6.40
C ALA A 74 -26.28 -20.78 6.47
N CYS A 75 -27.15 -21.23 7.38
CA CYS A 75 -28.47 -20.66 7.57
C CYS A 75 -28.80 -20.53 9.06
N LYS A 76 -29.82 -19.72 9.39
CA LYS A 76 -30.22 -19.53 10.80
C LYS A 76 -30.64 -20.85 11.47
N HIS A 77 -31.19 -21.79 10.71
CA HIS A 77 -31.67 -23.07 11.23
C HIS A 77 -30.51 -23.97 11.66
N ILE A 78 -29.43 -24.05 10.87
CA ILE A 78 -28.22 -24.79 11.23
C ILE A 78 -27.59 -24.18 12.48
N VAL A 79 -27.44 -22.86 12.53
CA VAL A 79 -26.89 -22.17 13.71
C VAL A 79 -27.76 -22.41 14.96
N ALA A 80 -29.09 -22.34 14.81
CA ALA A 80 -30.02 -22.60 15.91
C ALA A 80 -29.98 -24.06 16.38
N ALA A 81 -29.87 -25.02 15.47
CA ALA A 81 -29.75 -26.44 15.80
C ALA A 81 -28.46 -26.74 16.56
N VAL A 82 -27.34 -26.12 16.18
CA VAL A 82 -26.05 -26.27 16.87
C VAL A 82 -26.11 -25.68 18.28
N LEU A 83 -26.57 -24.43 18.42
CA LEU A 83 -26.74 -23.77 19.72
C LEU A 83 -27.71 -24.53 20.64
N TYR A 84 -28.80 -25.07 20.08
CA TYR A 84 -29.75 -25.90 20.82
C TYR A 84 -29.13 -27.22 21.28
N LEU A 85 -28.37 -27.90 20.41
CA LEU A 85 -27.64 -29.12 20.75
C LEU A 85 -26.62 -28.87 21.87
N GLN A 86 -25.92 -27.74 21.84
CA GLN A 86 -24.98 -27.33 22.91
C GLN A 86 -25.69 -27.17 24.26
N GLN A 87 -26.82 -26.47 24.30
CA GLN A 87 -27.64 -26.32 25.52
C GLN A 87 -28.12 -27.67 26.04
N HIS A 88 -28.56 -28.56 25.14
CA HIS A 88 -29.07 -29.89 25.51
C HIS A 88 -27.96 -30.79 26.09
N LEU A 89 -26.76 -30.77 25.49
CA LEU A 89 -25.60 -31.51 25.97
C LEU A 89 -25.12 -30.99 27.34
N GLN A 90 -25.05 -29.67 27.52
CA GLN A 90 -24.64 -29.05 28.78
C GLN A 90 -25.64 -29.33 29.93
N ASN A 91 -26.95 -29.37 29.63
CA ASN A 91 -27.99 -29.69 30.62
C ASN A 91 -28.01 -31.17 31.03
N SER A 92 -27.60 -32.09 30.15
CA SER A 92 -27.59 -33.54 30.43
C SER A 92 -26.49 -33.98 31.43
N VAL A 93 -25.44 -33.18 31.61
CA VAL A 93 -24.30 -33.46 32.49
C VAL A 93 -24.56 -33.02 33.96
N GLN A 94 -25.63 -32.27 34.23
CA GLN A 94 -25.88 -31.62 35.53
C GLN A 94 -26.99 -32.26 36.40
N GLN A 95 -27.54 -33.43 36.06
CA GLN A 95 -28.58 -34.07 36.90
C GLN A 95 -27.96 -34.88 38.08
N PRO A 96 -28.29 -34.57 39.35
CA PRO A 96 -27.93 -35.40 40.49
C PRO A 96 -28.78 -36.68 40.51
N ILE A 97 -28.17 -37.81 40.87
CA ILE A 97 -28.87 -39.09 41.11
C ILE A 97 -29.80 -38.91 42.33
N GLU A 98 -31.10 -38.78 42.09
CA GLU A 98 -32.12 -38.86 43.15
C GLU A 98 -32.33 -40.32 43.55
N ASN A 99 -31.92 -40.64 44.78
CA ASN A 99 -32.19 -41.92 45.44
C ASN A 99 -33.70 -42.11 45.69
N LEU A 100 -34.26 -43.20 45.16
CA LEU A 100 -35.51 -43.78 45.64
C LEU A 100 -35.21 -44.81 46.73
N THR A 101 -35.74 -44.56 47.93
CA THR A 101 -35.84 -45.45 49.10
C THR A 101 -36.71 -46.68 48.74
N THR A 102 -36.60 -47.90 49.30
CA THR A 102 -36.43 -48.50 50.64
C THR A 102 -35.92 -49.96 50.41
N ASP A 103 -35.23 -50.71 51.25
CA ASP A 103 -35.46 -51.07 52.66
C ASP A 103 -34.34 -52.03 53.13
N SER A 104 -34.20 -52.19 54.45
CA SER A 104 -33.40 -53.19 55.18
C SER A 104 -31.88 -52.98 55.38
N ALA A 105 -31.50 -53.10 56.65
CA ALA A 105 -30.19 -52.92 57.24
C ALA A 105 -29.35 -54.20 57.19
N GLU A 106 -28.04 -54.07 56.95
CA GLU A 106 -26.95 -54.53 57.83
C GLU A 106 -25.59 -54.36 57.11
N ASP A 107 -24.63 -53.83 57.87
CA ASP A 107 -23.17 -53.95 57.74
C ASP A 107 -22.50 -53.87 56.35
N ILE A 108 -21.71 -52.81 56.14
CA ILE A 108 -20.23 -52.87 56.23
C ILE A 108 -19.70 -51.44 56.02
N GLN A 109 -19.07 -50.92 57.07
CA GLN A 109 -18.21 -49.74 56.99
C GLN A 109 -16.98 -50.01 56.11
N SER A 110 -16.49 -48.93 55.50
CA SER A 110 -15.10 -48.70 55.06
C SER A 110 -14.66 -49.26 53.71
N THR A 111 -15.10 -48.64 52.60
CA THR A 111 -14.24 -48.39 51.41
C THR A 111 -14.84 -47.31 50.49
N THR A 112 -15.04 -46.08 50.98
CA THR A 112 -15.63 -44.96 50.20
C THR A 112 -14.70 -43.76 50.03
N VAL A 113 -13.38 -43.97 49.95
CA VAL A 113 -12.43 -42.84 49.78
C VAL A 113 -11.53 -42.96 48.53
N GLU A 114 -11.56 -44.05 47.75
CA GLU A 114 -10.61 -44.20 46.62
C GLU A 114 -11.23 -44.26 45.21
N LEU A 115 -12.53 -44.04 45.05
CA LEU A 115 -13.19 -44.14 43.72
C LEU A 115 -13.86 -42.85 43.23
N VAL A 116 -13.81 -41.75 43.99
CA VAL A 116 -14.42 -40.46 43.59
C VAL A 116 -13.39 -39.48 43.01
N GLU A 117 -12.09 -39.67 43.24
CA GLU A 117 -11.04 -38.77 42.69
C GLU A 117 -10.61 -39.07 41.24
N GLN A 118 -11.25 -40.00 40.51
CA GLN A 118 -10.81 -40.40 39.17
C GLN A 118 -11.77 -40.05 38.00
N LEU A 119 -12.84 -39.29 38.22
CA LEU A 119 -13.75 -38.88 37.14
C LEU A 119 -13.91 -37.36 36.96
N GLU A 120 -13.18 -36.53 37.71
CA GLU A 120 -13.08 -35.08 37.49
C GLU A 120 -11.85 -34.67 36.66
N ASN A 121 -11.43 -35.50 35.70
CA ASN A 121 -10.55 -35.00 34.64
C ASN A 121 -11.39 -34.18 33.66
N ASN A 122 -11.48 -32.87 33.90
CA ASN A 122 -11.75 -31.86 32.88
C ASN A 122 -10.74 -32.06 31.74
N PHE A 123 -11.09 -32.90 30.75
CA PHE A 123 -10.37 -33.01 29.50
C PHE A 123 -10.63 -31.74 28.68
N GLN A 124 -9.91 -30.66 28.99
CA GLN A 124 -9.76 -29.59 28.02
C GLN A 124 -8.96 -30.15 26.84
N PRO A 125 -9.47 -30.08 25.60
CA PRO A 125 -8.74 -30.55 24.45
C PRO A 125 -7.49 -29.70 24.26
N ASN A 126 -6.31 -30.32 24.27
CA ASN A 126 -5.08 -29.62 23.88
C ASN A 126 -5.06 -29.50 22.34
N LEU A 127 -5.61 -28.38 21.85
CA LEU A 127 -5.75 -28.09 20.42
C LEU A 127 -4.40 -28.04 19.69
N ILE A 128 -3.37 -27.55 20.36
CA ILE A 128 -2.01 -27.50 19.81
C ILE A 128 -1.46 -28.92 19.63
N GLU A 129 -1.66 -29.82 20.60
CA GLU A 129 -1.31 -31.23 20.45
C GLU A 129 -2.09 -31.92 19.33
N GLU A 130 -3.37 -31.58 19.15
CA GLU A 130 -4.19 -32.07 18.04
C GLU A 130 -3.58 -31.66 16.70
N ILE A 131 -3.24 -30.38 16.53
CA ILE A 131 -2.58 -29.84 15.33
C ILE A 131 -1.20 -30.47 15.12
N LEU A 132 -0.44 -30.74 16.19
CA LEU A 132 0.86 -31.41 16.12
C LEU A 132 0.76 -32.84 15.58
N ARG A 133 -0.38 -33.53 15.75
CA ARG A 133 -0.62 -34.87 15.19
C ARG A 133 -1.01 -34.85 13.72
N VAL A 134 -1.39 -33.69 13.18
CA VAL A 134 -1.76 -33.54 11.77
C VAL A 134 -0.58 -33.80 10.85
N ASP A 135 -0.78 -34.64 9.82
CA ASP A 135 0.17 -34.87 8.74
C ASP A 135 -0.07 -33.88 7.59
N LEU A 136 0.76 -32.83 7.55
CA LEU A 136 0.67 -31.77 6.54
C LEU A 136 0.89 -32.29 5.11
N ASN A 137 1.67 -33.37 4.92
CA ASN A 137 1.92 -33.94 3.60
C ASN A 137 0.69 -34.67 3.05
N GLN A 138 -0.10 -35.30 3.92
CA GLN A 138 -1.38 -35.89 3.52
C GLN A 138 -2.40 -34.83 3.12
N ILE A 139 -2.46 -33.71 3.85
CA ILE A 139 -3.33 -32.59 3.49
C ILE A 139 -2.88 -31.98 2.17
N ALA A 140 -1.58 -31.72 2.00
CA ALA A 140 -0.99 -31.22 0.75
C ALA A 140 -1.41 -32.07 -0.46
N LYS A 141 -1.32 -33.40 -0.35
CA LYS A 141 -1.79 -34.32 -1.40
C LYS A 141 -3.28 -34.18 -1.71
N LYS A 142 -4.12 -33.94 -0.70
CA LYS A 142 -5.59 -33.81 -0.87
C LYS A 142 -6.00 -32.50 -1.51
N ILE A 143 -5.35 -31.38 -1.16
CA ILE A 143 -5.70 -30.05 -1.69
C ILE A 143 -5.11 -29.79 -3.09
N GLY A 144 -4.20 -30.65 -3.54
CA GLY A 144 -3.60 -30.61 -4.86
C GLY A 144 -2.34 -29.76 -4.95
N LYS A 145 -1.59 -29.94 -6.06
CA LYS A 145 -0.26 -29.35 -6.26
C LYS A 145 -0.26 -27.82 -6.22
N ALA A 146 -1.23 -27.17 -6.88
CA ALA A 146 -1.32 -25.72 -6.95
C ALA A 146 -1.54 -25.08 -5.57
N GLN A 147 -2.51 -25.58 -4.80
CA GLN A 147 -2.79 -25.08 -3.44
C GLN A 147 -1.65 -25.40 -2.47
N THR A 148 -1.00 -26.55 -2.61
CA THR A 148 0.21 -26.91 -1.83
C THR A 148 1.34 -25.92 -2.07
N GLN A 149 1.60 -25.57 -3.34
CA GLN A 149 2.67 -24.63 -3.68
C GLN A 149 2.37 -23.23 -3.12
N LYS A 150 1.11 -22.76 -3.21
CA LYS A 150 0.65 -21.53 -2.56
C LYS A 150 0.86 -21.60 -1.03
N ALA A 151 0.51 -22.72 -0.40
CA ALA A 151 0.68 -22.92 1.04
C ALA A 151 2.16 -22.87 1.47
N ILE A 152 3.06 -23.51 0.72
CA ILE A 152 4.52 -23.48 0.98
C ILE A 152 5.04 -22.04 0.94
N LYS A 153 4.64 -21.26 -0.06
CA LYS A 153 5.06 -19.85 -0.18
C LYS A 153 4.53 -18.98 0.94
N LEU A 154 3.25 -19.13 1.30
CA LEU A 154 2.64 -18.43 2.44
C LEU A 154 3.34 -18.79 3.76
N ALA A 155 3.56 -20.08 4.01
CA ALA A 155 4.29 -20.54 5.18
C ALA A 155 5.71 -19.94 5.22
N ARG A 156 6.49 -20.02 4.14
CA ARG A 156 7.82 -19.39 4.05
C ARG A 156 7.78 -17.88 4.30
N LEU A 157 6.74 -17.17 3.83
CA LEU A 157 6.57 -15.75 4.09
C LEU A 157 6.35 -15.50 5.60
N TRP A 158 5.43 -16.21 6.24
CA TRP A 158 5.11 -16.03 7.65
C TRP A 158 6.25 -16.45 8.59
N GLN A 159 7.00 -17.50 8.24
CA GLN A 159 8.26 -17.86 8.91
C GLN A 159 9.26 -16.71 8.91
N LYS A 160 9.36 -15.98 7.80
CA LYS A 160 10.25 -14.82 7.69
C LYS A 160 9.74 -13.65 8.53
N GLU A 161 8.43 -13.41 8.55
CA GLU A 161 7.81 -12.31 9.30
C GLU A 161 7.86 -12.48 10.82
N GLN A 162 7.74 -13.72 11.32
CA GLN A 162 7.69 -14.04 12.76
C GLN A 162 6.63 -13.22 13.53
N GLN A 163 5.45 -13.04 12.93
CA GLN A 163 4.35 -12.23 13.47
C GLN A 163 3.03 -13.01 13.55
N THR A 164 3.12 -14.24 14.06
CA THR A 164 1.98 -15.12 14.31
C THR A 164 1.70 -15.17 15.81
N GLU A 165 0.47 -14.89 16.21
CA GLU A 165 -0.03 -14.95 17.58
C GLU A 165 -1.11 -16.04 17.67
N LEU A 166 -1.07 -16.82 18.75
CA LEU A 166 -2.03 -17.89 19.01
C LEU A 166 -2.89 -17.49 20.20
N PHE A 167 -4.21 -17.52 20.04
CA PHE A 167 -5.17 -17.29 21.11
C PHE A 167 -5.95 -18.58 21.34
N GLU A 168 -5.66 -19.25 22.46
CA GLU A 168 -6.36 -20.44 22.90
C GLU A 168 -7.67 -20.07 23.61
N GLU A 169 -8.76 -20.63 23.12
CA GLU A 169 -10.08 -20.62 23.76
C GLU A 169 -10.45 -22.06 24.15
N GLU A 170 -11.54 -22.24 24.90
CA GLU A 170 -11.89 -23.53 25.51
C GLU A 170 -11.98 -24.69 24.49
N TYR A 171 -12.37 -24.40 23.25
CA TYR A 171 -12.48 -25.38 22.17
C TYR A 171 -12.04 -24.87 20.78
N SER A 172 -11.48 -23.67 20.72
CA SER A 172 -11.04 -23.04 19.48
C SER A 172 -9.63 -22.49 19.63
N LEU A 173 -8.85 -22.54 18.55
CA LEU A 173 -7.55 -21.89 18.47
C LEU A 173 -7.61 -20.85 17.36
N LYS A 174 -7.60 -19.57 17.75
CA LYS A 174 -7.52 -18.45 16.81
C LYS A 174 -6.06 -18.19 16.46
N ILE A 175 -5.71 -18.43 15.20
CA ILE A 175 -4.38 -18.21 14.62
C ILE A 175 -4.40 -16.84 13.95
N ARG A 176 -3.78 -15.85 14.60
CA ARG A 176 -3.68 -14.48 14.09
C ARG A 176 -2.34 -14.27 13.43
N ILE A 177 -2.36 -13.84 12.18
CA ILE A 177 -1.17 -13.50 11.41
C ILE A 177 -1.25 -12.02 11.12
N LYS A 178 -0.28 -11.22 11.58
CA LYS A 178 -0.36 -9.75 11.48
C LYS A 178 -0.53 -9.22 10.05
N SER A 179 0.00 -9.95 9.07
CA SER A 179 -0.07 -9.61 7.66
C SER A 179 -1.39 -10.06 6.99
N LEU A 180 -2.23 -10.80 7.72
CA LEU A 180 -3.57 -11.20 7.33
C LEU A 180 -4.61 -10.38 8.11
N ALA A 181 -5.63 -9.86 7.42
CA ALA A 181 -6.65 -9.03 8.05
C ALA A 181 -7.66 -9.79 8.93
N GLU A 182 -7.67 -11.13 8.86
CA GLU A 182 -8.65 -11.99 9.50
C GLU A 182 -7.96 -13.15 10.22
N ASP A 183 -8.61 -13.68 11.26
CA ASP A 183 -8.12 -14.83 12.02
C ASP A 183 -8.50 -16.15 11.32
N ILE A 184 -7.62 -17.15 11.40
CA ILE A 184 -7.92 -18.52 10.99
C ILE A 184 -8.21 -19.33 12.26
N ILE A 185 -9.38 -19.95 12.32
CA ILE A 185 -9.88 -20.65 13.51
C ILE A 185 -9.77 -22.15 13.31
N TYR A 186 -9.04 -22.83 14.19
CA TYR A 186 -9.07 -24.28 14.31
C TYR A 186 -10.05 -24.68 15.41
N VAL A 187 -10.95 -25.62 15.13
CA VAL A 187 -11.99 -26.07 16.06
C VAL A 187 -11.67 -27.49 16.53
N ALA A 188 -11.80 -27.76 17.83
CA ALA A 188 -11.52 -29.06 18.46
C ALA A 188 -12.20 -30.22 17.71
N GLY A 189 -11.44 -31.23 17.31
CA GLY A 189 -11.95 -32.44 16.65
C GLY A 189 -12.51 -32.25 15.24
N ALA A 190 -12.54 -31.02 14.71
CA ALA A 190 -13.13 -30.72 13.41
C ALA A 190 -12.16 -31.00 12.23
N SER A 191 -10.87 -31.27 12.52
CA SER A 191 -9.80 -31.51 11.54
C SER A 191 -9.60 -30.36 10.53
N PHE A 192 -8.78 -30.57 9.50
CA PHE A 192 -8.52 -29.58 8.45
C PHE A 192 -9.79 -29.07 7.75
N ALA A 193 -10.79 -29.94 7.53
CA ALA A 193 -12.02 -29.58 6.82
C ALA A 193 -12.97 -28.70 7.64
N GLY A 194 -12.83 -28.71 8.97
CA GLY A 194 -13.66 -27.93 9.89
C GLY A 194 -13.06 -26.60 10.34
N MET A 195 -11.91 -26.21 9.78
CA MET A 195 -11.30 -24.89 10.03
C MET A 195 -12.16 -23.76 9.43
N LEU A 196 -12.20 -22.61 10.12
CA LEU A 196 -13.06 -21.48 9.77
C LEU A 196 -12.25 -20.20 9.55
N SER A 197 -12.68 -19.38 8.59
CA SER A 197 -12.20 -18.03 8.29
C SER A 197 -13.19 -17.37 7.32
N ASN A 198 -13.10 -16.06 7.06
CA ASN A 198 -13.85 -15.44 5.96
C ASN A 198 -13.03 -15.42 4.65
N LEU A 199 -12.01 -16.27 4.52
CA LEU A 199 -11.26 -16.44 3.28
C LEU A 199 -12.08 -17.27 2.28
N GLU A 200 -12.41 -16.67 1.13
CA GLU A 200 -13.13 -17.37 0.06
C GLU A 200 -12.17 -17.98 -0.98
N LYS A 201 -11.15 -17.23 -1.42
CA LYS A 201 -10.17 -17.65 -2.43
C LYS A 201 -8.95 -18.31 -1.77
N ASP A 202 -8.49 -19.41 -2.35
CA ASP A 202 -7.30 -20.17 -1.91
C ASP A 202 -7.32 -20.62 -0.42
N GLN A 203 -8.50 -20.69 0.20
CA GLN A 203 -8.69 -20.97 1.63
C GLN A 203 -7.86 -22.17 2.12
N SER A 204 -7.86 -23.26 1.35
CA SER A 204 -7.12 -24.48 1.69
C SER A 204 -5.60 -24.26 1.79
N ALA A 205 -5.03 -23.35 1.00
CA ALA A 205 -3.61 -23.02 1.06
C ALA A 205 -3.28 -22.21 2.33
N TYR A 206 -4.14 -21.25 2.70
CA TYR A 206 -4.00 -20.48 3.94
C TYR A 206 -4.11 -21.38 5.17
N TYR A 207 -5.07 -22.31 5.19
CA TYR A 207 -5.23 -23.26 6.30
C TYR A 207 -4.02 -24.17 6.46
N LEU A 208 -3.50 -24.73 5.35
CA LEU A 208 -2.33 -25.59 5.40
C LEU A 208 -1.10 -24.82 5.88
N ALA A 209 -0.90 -23.59 5.40
CA ALA A 209 0.18 -22.72 5.85
C ALA A 209 0.04 -22.36 7.34
N ALA A 210 -1.18 -22.09 7.83
CA ALA A 210 -1.43 -21.73 9.22
C ALA A 210 -1.16 -22.90 10.17
N LEU A 211 -1.57 -24.11 9.82
CA LEU A 211 -1.22 -25.32 10.57
C LEU A 211 0.30 -25.54 10.61
N SER A 212 1.00 -25.26 9.50
CA SER A 212 2.46 -25.36 9.47
C SER A 212 3.14 -24.35 10.41
N GLU A 213 2.60 -23.12 10.54
CA GLU A 213 3.10 -22.13 11.50
C GLU A 213 2.87 -22.56 12.94
N VAL A 214 1.70 -23.12 13.26
CA VAL A 214 1.42 -23.67 14.60
C VAL A 214 2.41 -24.80 14.92
N GLN A 215 2.62 -25.76 14.00
CA GLN A 215 3.60 -26.84 14.19
C GLN A 215 5.02 -26.30 14.41
N ARG A 216 5.42 -25.28 13.64
CA ARG A 216 6.74 -24.65 13.73
C ARG A 216 6.96 -23.93 15.07
N LEU A 217 5.96 -23.18 15.55
CA LEU A 217 6.04 -22.50 16.85
C LEU A 217 6.26 -23.48 18.01
N GLN A 218 5.85 -24.73 17.82
CA GLN A 218 6.05 -25.85 18.76
C GLN A 218 7.28 -26.71 18.44
N GLY A 219 8.14 -26.29 17.50
CA GLY A 219 9.39 -26.97 17.15
C GLY A 219 9.28 -28.12 16.14
N LYS A 220 8.10 -28.35 15.55
CA LYS A 220 7.89 -29.34 14.48
C LYS A 220 7.94 -28.65 13.11
N PHE A 221 8.95 -28.98 12.30
CA PHE A 221 9.15 -28.35 10.99
C PHE A 221 8.52 -29.16 9.86
N TRP A 222 7.89 -28.47 8.90
CA TRP A 222 7.39 -29.07 7.67
C TRP A 222 8.52 -29.12 6.63
N THR A 223 8.96 -30.33 6.28
CA THR A 223 10.15 -30.58 5.43
C THR A 223 10.06 -29.98 4.03
N GLU A 224 8.85 -29.83 3.47
CA GLU A 224 8.64 -29.18 2.16
C GLU A 224 9.00 -27.69 2.15
N LEU A 225 9.21 -27.08 3.32
CA LEU A 225 9.62 -25.67 3.43
C LEU A 225 11.11 -25.48 3.19
N GLU A 226 11.92 -26.54 3.22
CA GLU A 226 13.34 -26.49 2.88
C GLU A 226 13.54 -25.96 1.44
N LEU A 227 14.58 -25.13 1.25
CA LEU A 227 14.83 -24.47 -0.02
C LEU A 227 15.31 -25.49 -1.05
N ASN A 228 14.55 -25.68 -2.12
CA ASN A 228 15.07 -26.33 -3.33
C ASN A 228 15.90 -25.30 -4.11
N GLU A 229 17.12 -25.63 -4.53
CA GLU A 229 18.10 -24.76 -5.19
C GLU A 229 17.66 -24.20 -6.58
N THR A 230 16.39 -24.32 -6.95
CA THR A 230 15.89 -24.12 -8.32
C THR A 230 15.04 -22.85 -8.51
N GLU A 231 15.14 -21.85 -7.64
CA GLU A 231 14.47 -20.56 -7.85
C GLU A 231 15.41 -19.59 -8.59
N ASN A 232 15.26 -19.49 -9.92
CA ASN A 232 16.01 -18.53 -10.72
C ASN A 232 15.24 -17.19 -10.79
N PRO A 233 15.70 -16.11 -10.12
CA PRO A 233 15.00 -14.82 -10.12
C PRO A 233 14.99 -14.14 -11.49
N ALA A 234 15.80 -14.60 -12.44
CA ALA A 234 15.87 -14.08 -13.80
C ALA A 234 14.76 -14.61 -14.73
N VAL A 235 13.93 -15.54 -14.28
CA VAL A 235 12.79 -16.08 -15.06
C VAL A 235 11.54 -16.13 -14.17
N LEU A 236 10.35 -15.95 -14.75
CA LEU A 236 9.09 -16.19 -14.04
C LEU A 236 8.82 -17.69 -13.93
N SER A 237 8.48 -18.13 -12.72
CA SER A 237 7.95 -19.47 -12.47
C SER A 237 6.51 -19.59 -12.96
N GLU A 238 6.06 -20.82 -13.22
CA GLU A 238 4.69 -21.14 -13.64
C GLU A 238 3.64 -20.57 -12.68
N SER A 239 3.90 -20.68 -11.37
CA SER A 239 3.04 -20.12 -10.32
C SER A 239 2.95 -18.60 -10.34
N GLU A 240 4.05 -17.91 -10.64
CA GLU A 240 4.06 -16.44 -10.75
C GLU A 240 3.29 -16.00 -11.98
N GLY A 241 3.49 -16.68 -13.12
CA GLY A 241 2.72 -16.46 -14.34
C GLY A 241 1.21 -16.66 -14.11
N GLN A 242 0.83 -17.74 -13.44
CA GLN A 242 -0.57 -18.01 -13.08
C GLN A 242 -1.15 -16.93 -12.15
N PHE A 243 -0.38 -16.48 -11.15
CA PHE A 243 -0.80 -15.39 -10.27
C PHE A 243 -1.01 -14.08 -11.04
N ILE A 244 -0.14 -13.76 -12.00
CA ILE A 244 -0.30 -12.55 -12.83
C ILE A 244 -1.58 -12.62 -13.67
N ILE A 245 -1.90 -13.78 -14.25
CA ILE A 245 -3.14 -14.00 -15.00
C ILE A 245 -4.36 -13.80 -14.09
N GLU A 246 -4.39 -14.46 -12.93
CA GLU A 246 -5.47 -14.32 -11.94
C GLU A 246 -5.63 -12.88 -11.47
N LEU A 247 -4.51 -12.17 -11.27
CA LEU A 247 -4.53 -10.78 -10.85
C LEU A 247 -5.11 -9.87 -11.94
N LYS A 248 -4.79 -10.09 -13.22
CA LYS A 248 -5.38 -9.31 -14.31
C LYS A 248 -6.89 -9.49 -14.38
N ASP A 249 -7.37 -10.72 -14.16
CA ASP A 249 -8.80 -11.00 -14.11
C ASP A 249 -9.48 -10.31 -12.91
N ASP A 250 -8.86 -10.38 -11.73
CA ASP A 250 -9.36 -9.70 -10.52
C ASP A 250 -9.42 -8.17 -10.72
N LEU A 251 -8.39 -7.57 -11.33
CA LEU A 251 -8.36 -6.13 -11.66
C LEU A 251 -9.38 -5.76 -12.75
N ALA A 252 -9.66 -6.66 -13.69
CA ALA A 252 -10.68 -6.46 -14.70
C ALA A 252 -12.09 -6.46 -14.08
N GLN A 253 -12.36 -7.42 -13.19
CA GLN A 253 -13.62 -7.51 -12.45
C GLN A 253 -13.90 -6.25 -11.62
N LEU A 254 -12.87 -5.67 -10.98
CA LEU A 254 -12.99 -4.40 -10.26
C LEU A 254 -13.58 -3.28 -11.15
N ILE A 255 -13.15 -3.20 -12.41
CA ILE A 255 -13.61 -2.21 -13.37
C ILE A 255 -14.99 -2.56 -13.92
N GLU A 256 -15.29 -3.86 -14.13
CA GLU A 256 -16.62 -4.32 -14.54
C GLU A 256 -17.69 -4.09 -13.48
N PHE A 257 -17.36 -4.16 -12.19
CA PHE A 257 -18.27 -3.78 -11.10
C PHE A 257 -18.51 -2.26 -11.02
N GLY A 258 -17.53 -1.47 -11.46
CA GLY A 258 -17.58 -0.01 -11.46
C GLY A 258 -16.92 0.60 -10.23
N LEU A 259 -15.98 1.54 -10.44
CA LEU A 259 -15.23 2.20 -9.37
C LEU A 259 -16.13 3.00 -8.40
N SER A 260 -17.30 3.45 -8.84
CA SER A 260 -18.29 4.14 -7.98
C SER A 260 -19.10 3.19 -7.08
N HIS A 261 -18.93 1.87 -7.24
CA HIS A 261 -19.68 0.83 -6.54
C HIS A 261 -18.79 -0.12 -5.73
N VAL A 262 -17.54 0.28 -5.47
CA VAL A 262 -16.61 -0.45 -4.61
C VAL A 262 -17.26 -0.74 -3.24
N ASN A 263 -17.06 -1.97 -2.75
CA ASN A 263 -17.54 -2.43 -1.45
C ASN A 263 -16.39 -2.97 -0.58
N GLU A 264 -16.70 -3.34 0.67
CA GLU A 264 -15.72 -3.89 1.60
C GLU A 264 -15.05 -5.18 1.09
N MET A 265 -15.77 -6.06 0.41
CA MET A 265 -15.22 -7.32 -0.10
C MET A 265 -14.12 -7.06 -1.13
N THR A 266 -14.34 -6.10 -2.04
CA THR A 266 -13.35 -5.66 -3.02
C THR A 266 -12.08 -5.12 -2.37
N ALA A 267 -12.22 -4.28 -1.33
CA ALA A 267 -11.08 -3.74 -0.60
C ALA A 267 -10.29 -4.85 0.13
N ARG A 268 -10.98 -5.83 0.73
CA ARG A 268 -10.38 -7.01 1.36
C ARG A 268 -9.65 -7.90 0.35
N GLN A 269 -10.24 -8.16 -0.81
CA GLN A 269 -9.63 -8.96 -1.87
C GLN A 269 -8.30 -8.35 -2.35
N LEU A 270 -8.23 -7.04 -2.55
CA LEU A 270 -6.99 -6.35 -2.92
C LEU A 270 -5.92 -6.46 -1.83
N HIS A 271 -6.31 -6.49 -0.56
CA HIS A 271 -5.39 -6.72 0.54
C HIS A 271 -4.84 -8.15 0.54
N LEU A 272 -5.67 -9.15 0.25
CA LEU A 272 -5.20 -10.54 0.09
C LEU A 272 -4.25 -10.68 -1.10
N LEU A 273 -4.54 -10.04 -2.23
CA LEU A 273 -3.66 -10.02 -3.40
C LEU A 273 -2.30 -9.38 -3.10
N ASN A 274 -2.24 -8.36 -2.24
CA ASN A 274 -0.98 -7.81 -1.75
C ASN A 274 -0.14 -8.89 -1.01
N MET A 275 -0.77 -9.75 -0.20
CA MET A 275 -0.08 -10.86 0.46
C MET A 275 0.38 -11.94 -0.51
N SER A 276 -0.47 -12.31 -1.47
CA SER A 276 -0.11 -13.27 -2.53
C SER A 276 1.09 -12.78 -3.34
N ALA A 277 1.15 -11.49 -3.71
CA ALA A 277 2.32 -10.95 -4.41
C ALA A 277 3.62 -11.03 -3.59
N ARG A 278 3.54 -10.92 -2.26
CA ARG A 278 4.72 -11.06 -1.37
C ARG A 278 5.18 -12.51 -1.26
N SER A 279 4.26 -13.46 -1.17
CA SER A 279 4.58 -14.88 -1.12
C SER A 279 5.16 -15.37 -2.45
N GLU A 280 4.72 -14.77 -3.57
CA GLU A 280 5.25 -14.97 -4.92
C GLU A 280 6.61 -14.27 -5.17
N SER A 281 7.25 -13.67 -4.16
CA SER A 281 8.52 -12.93 -4.32
C SER A 281 8.46 -11.81 -5.37
N LEU A 282 7.31 -11.12 -5.44
CA LEU A 282 7.08 -9.93 -6.29
C LEU A 282 6.87 -8.68 -5.40
N PRO A 283 7.90 -8.22 -4.65
CA PRO A 283 7.76 -7.14 -3.68
C PRO A 283 7.30 -5.80 -4.29
N ARG A 284 7.74 -5.46 -5.51
CA ARG A 284 7.28 -4.24 -6.19
C ARG A 284 5.80 -4.31 -6.53
N LEU A 285 5.34 -5.46 -7.04
CA LEU A 285 3.91 -5.68 -7.30
C LEU A 285 3.09 -5.60 -6.02
N ALA A 286 3.61 -6.15 -4.92
CA ALA A 286 2.97 -6.01 -3.62
C ALA A 286 2.81 -4.53 -3.25
N ALA A 287 3.87 -3.71 -3.31
CA ALA A 287 3.78 -2.28 -3.01
C ALA A 287 2.70 -1.58 -3.86
N LEU A 288 2.62 -1.88 -5.16
CA LEU A 288 1.58 -1.36 -6.04
C LEU A 288 0.17 -1.75 -5.59
N LEU A 289 -0.05 -3.04 -5.26
CA LEU A 289 -1.35 -3.54 -4.80
C LEU A 289 -1.75 -2.95 -3.46
N ARG A 290 -0.80 -2.66 -2.57
CA ARG A 290 -1.08 -1.98 -1.30
C ARG A 290 -1.56 -0.56 -1.52
N GLN A 291 -0.88 0.19 -2.40
CA GLN A 291 -1.30 1.54 -2.73
C GLN A 291 -2.70 1.54 -3.35
N LEU A 292 -2.97 0.60 -4.27
CA LEU A 292 -4.29 0.43 -4.87
C LEU A 292 -5.35 0.10 -3.81
N SER A 293 -5.09 -0.87 -2.92
CA SER A 293 -5.97 -1.20 -1.79
C SER A 293 -6.28 0.03 -0.93
N GLY A 294 -5.27 0.88 -0.66
CA GLY A 294 -5.45 2.15 0.04
C GLY A 294 -6.31 3.16 -0.72
N GLN A 295 -6.16 3.28 -2.04
CA GLN A 295 -7.01 4.15 -2.88
C GLN A 295 -8.46 3.67 -2.90
N VAL A 296 -8.68 2.37 -3.11
CA VAL A 296 -10.00 1.73 -3.12
C VAL A 296 -10.69 1.84 -1.76
N THR A 297 -9.95 1.70 -0.66
CA THR A 297 -10.48 1.92 0.70
C THR A 297 -10.90 3.38 0.93
N ARG A 298 -10.15 4.36 0.38
CA ARG A 298 -10.56 5.78 0.45
C ARG A 298 -11.81 6.07 -0.38
N LEU A 299 -11.95 5.45 -1.56
CA LEU A 299 -13.19 5.53 -2.36
C LEU A 299 -14.38 4.94 -1.60
N LEU A 300 -14.22 3.77 -0.99
CA LEU A 300 -15.24 3.12 -0.16
C LEU A 300 -15.70 4.04 0.98
N ASN A 301 -14.76 4.70 1.64
CA ASN A 301 -15.03 5.61 2.75
C ASN A 301 -15.48 7.02 2.31
N ARG A 302 -15.58 7.27 1.00
CA ARG A 302 -15.93 8.58 0.41
C ARG A 302 -15.06 9.72 0.94
N ASP A 303 -13.76 9.46 1.06
CA ASP A 303 -12.78 10.47 1.46
C ASP A 303 -12.79 11.62 0.45
N GLU A 304 -12.82 12.87 0.93
CA GLU A 304 -12.82 14.08 0.10
C GLU A 304 -11.58 14.20 -0.80
N HIS A 305 -10.52 13.44 -0.49
CA HIS A 305 -9.28 13.39 -1.25
C HIS A 305 -9.17 12.16 -2.17
N SER A 306 -10.20 11.32 -2.22
CA SER A 306 -10.25 10.20 -3.14
C SER A 306 -10.62 10.66 -4.55
N SER A 307 -10.10 9.95 -5.57
CA SER A 307 -10.32 10.28 -6.97
C SER A 307 -10.42 8.98 -7.78
N GLU A 308 -11.58 8.74 -8.40
CA GLU A 308 -11.75 7.62 -9.33
C GLU A 308 -10.82 7.78 -10.54
N HIS A 309 -10.59 9.01 -10.99
CA HIS A 309 -9.65 9.31 -12.07
C HIS A 309 -8.23 8.83 -11.74
N GLU A 310 -7.71 9.20 -10.57
CA GLU A 310 -6.36 8.77 -10.15
C GLU A 310 -6.29 7.25 -9.95
N THR A 311 -7.35 6.66 -9.40
CA THR A 311 -7.43 5.20 -9.16
C THR A 311 -7.43 4.44 -10.50
N LEU A 312 -8.20 4.90 -11.47
CA LEU A 312 -8.26 4.29 -12.81
C LEU A 312 -6.93 4.42 -13.55
N LEU A 313 -6.29 5.59 -13.47
CA LEU A 313 -4.97 5.79 -14.02
C LEU A 313 -3.95 4.84 -13.38
N TYR A 314 -4.04 4.64 -12.07
CA TYR A 314 -3.17 3.73 -11.35
C TYR A 314 -3.40 2.26 -11.74
N LEU A 315 -4.65 1.84 -11.96
CA LEU A 315 -4.98 0.52 -12.51
C LEU A 315 -4.37 0.31 -13.89
N ALA A 316 -4.41 1.33 -14.77
CA ALA A 316 -3.80 1.26 -16.09
C ALA A 316 -2.27 1.10 -16.01
N GLN A 317 -1.62 1.80 -15.07
CA GLN A 317 -0.18 1.65 -14.81
C GLN A 317 0.17 0.26 -14.26
N ILE A 318 -0.63 -0.29 -13.35
CA ILE A 318 -0.45 -1.66 -12.86
C ILE A 318 -0.58 -2.64 -14.01
N ASN A 319 -1.59 -2.50 -14.88
CA ASN A 319 -1.76 -3.40 -16.03
C ASN A 319 -0.58 -3.32 -17.00
N ALA A 320 -0.05 -2.13 -17.28
CA ALA A 320 1.15 -1.95 -18.09
C ALA A 320 2.38 -2.59 -17.42
N TYR A 321 2.52 -2.46 -16.10
CA TYR A 321 3.58 -3.10 -15.33
C TYR A 321 3.47 -4.62 -15.35
N LEU A 322 2.27 -5.19 -15.22
CA LEU A 322 2.04 -6.65 -15.32
C LEU A 322 2.42 -7.16 -16.71
N TYR A 323 2.09 -6.42 -17.77
CA TYR A 323 2.53 -6.74 -19.13
C TYR A 323 4.07 -6.76 -19.24
N GLN A 324 4.77 -5.78 -18.66
CA GLN A 324 6.23 -5.78 -18.64
C GLN A 324 6.79 -6.97 -17.87
N LEU A 325 6.19 -7.31 -16.74
CA LEU A 325 6.62 -8.40 -15.88
C LEU A 325 6.56 -9.75 -16.61
N GLU A 326 5.47 -10.02 -17.35
CA GLU A 326 5.30 -11.25 -18.14
C GLU A 326 6.30 -11.43 -19.27
N HIS A 327 6.81 -10.33 -19.84
CA HIS A 327 7.64 -10.36 -21.04
C HIS A 327 9.12 -10.03 -20.74
N ALA A 328 9.47 -9.83 -19.47
CA ALA A 328 10.83 -9.54 -19.06
C ALA A 328 11.58 -10.81 -18.67
N GLU A 329 12.86 -10.85 -19.01
CA GLU A 329 13.79 -11.90 -18.61
C GLU A 329 15.12 -11.28 -18.15
N GLY A 330 15.95 -12.06 -17.46
CA GLY A 330 17.29 -11.61 -17.07
C GLY A 330 17.27 -10.49 -16.03
N GLU A 331 18.20 -9.53 -16.18
CA GLU A 331 18.35 -8.40 -15.26
C GLU A 331 17.10 -7.50 -15.21
N VAL A 332 16.36 -7.40 -16.33
CA VAL A 332 15.14 -6.60 -16.39
C VAL A 332 14.07 -7.18 -15.48
N LEU A 333 13.89 -8.51 -15.49
CA LEU A 333 12.94 -9.17 -14.60
C LEU A 333 13.34 -9.01 -13.14
N VAL A 334 14.62 -9.18 -12.81
CA VAL A 334 15.13 -8.96 -11.45
C VAL A 334 14.80 -7.54 -10.96
N ARG A 335 14.95 -6.53 -11.82
CA ARG A 335 14.59 -5.14 -11.51
C ARG A 335 13.08 -4.94 -11.37
N LEU A 336 12.28 -5.56 -12.23
CA LEU A 336 10.82 -5.45 -12.19
C LEU A 336 10.23 -6.13 -10.96
N ARG A 337 10.70 -7.31 -10.58
CA ARG A 337 10.31 -7.99 -9.32
C ARG A 337 10.40 -7.04 -8.12
N GLY A 338 11.42 -6.18 -8.14
CA GLY A 338 11.79 -5.32 -7.03
C GLY A 338 12.70 -6.07 -6.05
N LYS A 339 13.32 -5.32 -5.15
CA LYS A 339 14.22 -5.90 -4.16
C LYS A 339 13.40 -6.46 -3.00
N SER A 340 13.54 -7.75 -2.72
CA SER A 340 12.94 -8.34 -1.52
C SER A 340 13.72 -7.90 -0.29
N ARG A 341 13.00 -7.50 0.76
CA ARG A 341 13.53 -6.94 2.03
C ARG A 341 14.69 -7.73 2.64
N ARG A 342 14.83 -9.03 2.31
CA ARG A 342 15.88 -9.92 2.85
C ARG A 342 17.05 -10.25 1.92
N GLN A 343 17.03 -9.95 0.63
CA GLN A 343 18.29 -10.02 -0.13
C GLN A 343 19.28 -8.96 0.38
N TYR A 344 18.78 -7.95 1.09
CA TYR A 344 19.56 -7.02 1.91
C TYR A 344 19.82 -7.51 3.35
N GLU A 345 19.06 -8.46 3.91
CA GLU A 345 19.36 -8.96 5.27
C GLU A 345 20.57 -9.90 5.29
N VAL A 346 20.98 -10.47 4.15
CA VAL A 346 22.25 -11.25 4.07
C VAL A 346 23.39 -10.44 3.44
N ASP A 347 23.11 -9.50 2.53
CA ASP A 347 24.15 -8.66 1.90
C ASP A 347 24.37 -7.27 2.54
N GLN A 348 23.43 -6.77 3.37
CA GLN A 348 23.50 -5.41 3.96
C GLN A 348 23.16 -5.31 5.46
N GLU A 349 22.75 -6.38 6.15
CA GLU A 349 22.92 -6.40 7.60
C GLU A 349 24.43 -6.39 7.90
N GLN A 350 24.95 -5.19 8.18
CA GLN A 350 26.29 -4.81 8.65
C GLN A 350 27.12 -3.88 7.75
N ILE A 351 26.51 -3.01 6.93
CA ILE A 351 27.27 -1.86 6.38
C ILE A 351 26.60 -0.56 6.82
N ASP A 352 27.27 0.14 7.73
CA ASP A 352 26.92 1.51 8.11
C ASP A 352 26.96 2.41 6.85
N LEU A 353 25.95 3.26 6.65
CA LEU A 353 25.91 4.16 5.49
C LEU A 353 26.56 5.50 5.81
N GLU A 354 27.47 5.96 4.96
CA GLU A 354 27.99 7.32 5.04
C GLU A 354 27.13 8.28 4.20
N LEU A 355 26.39 9.14 4.90
CA LEU A 355 25.38 9.99 4.30
C LEU A 355 25.81 11.46 4.31
N LEU A 356 25.76 12.07 3.12
CA LEU A 356 25.92 13.50 2.89
C LEU A 356 24.53 14.16 2.83
N PRO A 357 24.24 15.17 3.68
CA PRO A 357 22.94 15.84 3.64
C PRO A 357 22.78 16.69 2.36
N LEU A 358 21.64 16.55 1.69
CA LEU A 358 21.29 17.33 0.49
C LEU A 358 20.33 18.47 0.81
N GLY A 359 19.39 18.26 1.73
CA GLY A 359 18.46 19.28 2.16
C GLY A 359 17.21 18.71 2.81
N ALA A 360 16.30 19.60 3.21
CA ALA A 360 15.05 19.25 3.85
C ALA A 360 13.86 20.00 3.24
N ARG A 361 12.68 19.39 3.31
CA ARG A 361 11.42 19.97 2.83
C ARG A 361 10.31 19.85 3.87
N TRP A 362 9.61 20.95 4.13
CA TRP A 362 8.35 20.92 4.88
C TRP A 362 7.15 20.83 3.93
N TRP A 363 6.25 19.88 4.16
CA TRP A 363 5.07 19.69 3.30
C TRP A 363 3.78 19.52 4.10
N ARG A 364 2.67 19.78 3.41
CA ARG A 364 1.30 19.50 3.87
C ARG A 364 0.49 18.91 2.71
N THR A 365 -0.31 17.89 2.98
CA THR A 365 -1.26 17.34 2.02
C THR A 365 -2.56 18.17 2.03
N LEU A 366 -3.43 17.92 1.06
CA LEU A 366 -4.78 18.50 1.05
C LEU A 366 -5.58 18.02 2.27
N GLY A 367 -5.48 16.73 2.62
CA GLY A 367 -6.14 16.15 3.81
C GLY A 367 -5.46 16.46 5.14
N GLY A 368 -4.86 17.64 5.26
CA GLY A 368 -4.35 18.18 6.53
C GLY A 368 -3.10 17.52 7.12
N ALA A 369 -2.68 16.34 6.65
CA ALA A 369 -1.43 15.72 7.07
C ALA A 369 -0.23 16.62 6.77
N ARG A 370 0.78 16.57 7.64
CA ARG A 370 1.96 17.45 7.58
C ARG A 370 3.21 16.70 7.96
N GLY A 371 4.33 17.06 7.34
CA GLY A 371 5.58 16.32 7.50
C GLY A 371 6.83 17.10 7.14
N ILE A 372 7.96 16.59 7.62
CA ILE A 372 9.30 16.96 7.17
C ILE A 372 9.95 15.75 6.49
N THR A 373 10.55 15.98 5.33
CA THR A 373 11.37 14.99 4.63
C THR A 373 12.80 15.51 4.55
N LEU A 374 13.77 14.70 4.96
CA LEU A 374 15.20 14.96 4.84
C LEU A 374 15.77 14.09 3.74
N TYR A 375 16.69 14.66 2.96
CA TYR A 375 17.34 13.99 1.84
C TYR A 375 18.84 13.91 2.06
N PHE A 376 19.41 12.76 1.71
CA PHE A 376 20.82 12.45 1.83
C PHE A 376 21.31 11.79 0.54
N SER A 377 22.60 11.89 0.25
CA SER A 377 23.28 11.07 -0.75
C SER A 377 24.30 10.17 -0.08
N GLU A 378 24.47 8.95 -0.57
CA GLU A 378 25.69 8.20 -0.34
C GLU A 378 26.87 8.85 -1.08
N GLN A 379 28.07 8.77 -0.49
CA GLN A 379 29.27 9.45 -1.01
C GLN A 379 29.91 8.72 -2.20
N GLU A 380 30.07 7.39 -2.11
CA GLU A 380 30.82 6.64 -3.12
C GLU A 380 29.99 6.34 -4.36
N ASN A 381 28.70 6.05 -4.17
CA ASN A 381 27.73 5.84 -5.22
C ASN A 381 26.57 6.81 -5.00
N PRO A 382 26.44 7.91 -5.77
CA PRO A 382 25.41 8.93 -5.58
C PRO A 382 23.97 8.42 -5.70
N GLN A 383 23.48 7.76 -4.66
CA GLN A 383 22.09 7.37 -4.48
C GLN A 383 21.45 8.29 -3.46
N ILE A 384 20.30 8.87 -3.84
CA ILE A 384 19.53 9.73 -2.95
C ILE A 384 18.65 8.87 -2.04
N PHE A 385 18.78 9.07 -0.74
CA PHE A 385 17.94 8.50 0.30
C PHE A 385 17.06 9.57 0.92
N GLU A 386 15.84 9.19 1.29
CA GLU A 386 14.94 10.06 2.02
C GLU A 386 14.44 9.42 3.32
N VAL A 387 14.25 10.25 4.33
CA VAL A 387 13.60 9.90 5.59
C VAL A 387 12.52 10.92 5.90
N THR A 388 11.33 10.43 6.26
CA THR A 388 10.16 11.28 6.49
C THR A 388 9.62 11.09 7.90
N LEU A 389 9.38 12.22 8.58
CA LEU A 389 8.60 12.27 9.80
C LEU A 389 7.30 13.02 9.51
N ALA A 390 6.16 12.33 9.64
CA ALA A 390 4.85 12.86 9.31
C ALA A 390 3.83 12.65 10.44
N ARG A 391 2.79 13.47 10.46
CA ARG A 391 1.63 13.35 11.33
C ARG A 391 0.36 13.55 10.50
N THR A 392 -0.65 12.72 10.77
CA THR A 392 -2.01 12.94 10.29
C THR A 392 -2.59 14.22 10.90
N GLU A 393 -3.63 14.75 10.27
CA GLU A 393 -4.31 15.93 10.79
C GLU A 393 -4.78 15.72 12.24
N ASN A 394 -4.63 16.73 13.09
CA ASN A 394 -5.04 16.76 14.51
C ASN A 394 -4.39 15.76 15.47
N ASN A 395 -3.52 14.85 15.01
CA ASN A 395 -2.88 13.86 15.88
C ASN A 395 -1.82 14.46 16.82
N ASP A 396 -1.11 15.49 16.35
CA ASP A 396 -0.12 16.22 17.16
C ASP A 396 -0.14 17.71 16.80
N PRO A 397 -0.83 18.55 17.59
CA PRO A 397 -0.89 20.00 17.36
C PRO A 397 0.48 20.69 17.41
N ASN A 398 1.42 20.16 18.21
CA ASN A 398 2.76 20.72 18.39
C ASN A 398 3.72 20.36 17.26
N PHE A 399 3.35 19.42 16.39
CA PHE A 399 4.12 19.07 15.20
C PHE A 399 4.06 20.17 14.12
N ASN A 400 4.75 21.27 14.35
CA ASN A 400 4.91 22.35 13.39
C ASN A 400 6.31 22.34 12.76
N ARG A 401 6.50 23.15 11.72
CA ARG A 401 7.76 23.24 10.95
C ARG A 401 8.99 23.45 11.84
N TYR A 402 8.90 24.33 12.83
CA TYR A 402 10.03 24.69 13.68
C TYR A 402 10.37 23.57 14.65
N ASN A 403 9.36 23.00 15.33
CA ASN A 403 9.56 21.90 16.26
C ASN A 403 10.06 20.63 15.55
N ALA A 404 9.54 20.33 14.35
CA ALA A 404 10.01 19.23 13.53
C ALA A 404 11.48 19.39 13.11
N TRP A 405 11.93 20.63 12.91
CA TRP A 405 13.31 20.94 12.53
C TRP A 405 14.29 20.85 13.69
N SER A 406 13.96 21.43 14.84
CA SER A 406 14.93 21.67 15.93
C SER A 406 14.71 20.84 17.19
N GLN A 407 13.57 20.15 17.34
CA GLN A 407 13.23 19.43 18.58
C GLN A 407 12.93 17.94 18.36
N GLN A 408 12.32 17.58 17.23
CA GLN A 408 12.02 16.18 16.94
C GLN A 408 13.29 15.39 16.60
N SER A 409 13.40 14.19 17.17
CA SER A 409 14.53 13.30 16.97
C SER A 409 14.33 12.40 15.76
N ILE A 410 15.35 12.31 14.92
CA ILE A 410 15.53 11.36 13.83
C ILE A 410 16.91 10.74 14.03
N TRP A 411 16.96 9.42 14.24
CA TRP A 411 18.21 8.68 14.52
C TRP A 411 19.04 9.24 15.68
N MET A 412 18.37 9.67 16.75
CA MET A 412 18.96 10.29 17.96
C MET A 412 19.58 11.69 17.76
N MET A 413 19.26 12.36 16.64
CA MET A 413 19.68 13.74 16.36
C MET A 413 18.49 14.55 15.84
N THR A 414 18.55 15.88 15.91
CA THR A 414 17.50 16.72 15.30
C THR A 414 17.74 16.87 13.80
N ALA A 415 16.67 17.13 13.03
CA ALA A 415 16.80 17.40 11.59
C ALA A 415 17.82 18.51 11.30
N GLN A 416 17.82 19.56 12.11
CA GLN A 416 18.80 20.64 12.04
C GLN A 416 20.25 20.14 12.19
N GLN A 417 20.50 19.25 13.15
CA GLN A 417 21.85 18.72 13.36
C GLN A 417 22.29 17.79 12.22
N LEU A 418 21.37 16.97 11.71
CA LEU A 418 21.62 16.07 10.58
C LEU A 418 21.96 16.86 9.30
N MET A 419 21.27 17.97 9.05
CA MET A 419 21.52 18.82 7.87
C MET A 419 22.78 19.69 7.98
N GLN A 420 23.50 19.64 9.11
CA GLN A 420 24.73 20.39 9.34
C GLN A 420 25.99 19.51 9.33
N LYS A 421 25.85 18.19 9.20
CA LYS A 421 26.97 17.25 9.35
C LYS A 421 26.89 16.12 8.33
N LYS A 422 28.06 15.66 7.86
CA LYS A 422 28.18 14.31 7.31
C LYS A 422 27.99 13.32 8.45
N ILE A 423 27.19 12.27 8.22
CA ILE A 423 26.88 11.28 9.25
C ILE A 423 27.22 9.87 8.76
N ARG A 424 27.49 8.99 9.72
CA ARG A 424 27.45 7.55 9.53
C ARG A 424 26.17 7.03 10.17
N LEU A 425 25.27 6.47 9.37
CA LEU A 425 24.03 5.87 9.84
C LEU A 425 24.28 4.40 10.16
N GLN A 426 24.24 4.08 11.45
CA GLN A 426 24.41 2.72 11.92
C GLN A 426 23.10 1.96 11.92
N GLN A 427 23.18 0.69 11.51
CA GLN A 427 22.03 -0.21 11.40
C GLN A 427 20.87 0.45 10.64
N PRO A 428 21.10 0.93 9.40
CA PRO A 428 20.07 1.58 8.60
C PRO A 428 18.88 0.64 8.44
N ARG A 429 17.68 1.15 8.68
CA ARG A 429 16.44 0.41 8.43
C ARG A 429 15.71 1.05 7.28
N PHE A 430 15.18 0.21 6.40
CA PHE A 430 14.37 0.64 5.27
C PHE A 430 12.88 0.33 5.53
N SER A 431 12.02 1.25 5.08
CA SER A 431 10.59 1.01 4.94
C SER A 431 10.34 0.04 3.78
N GLU A 432 9.08 -0.35 3.59
CA GLU A 432 8.70 -1.24 2.49
C GLU A 432 8.77 -0.58 1.10
N ASP A 433 8.93 0.75 1.04
CA ASP A 433 9.08 1.53 -0.20
C ASP A 433 10.56 1.91 -0.45
N ASP A 434 11.52 1.16 0.11
CA ASP A 434 12.96 1.41 0.03
C ASP A 434 13.43 2.80 0.57
N ARG A 435 12.61 3.45 1.41
CA ARG A 435 12.96 4.71 2.09
C ARG A 435 13.63 4.43 3.43
N LEU A 436 14.47 5.34 3.92
CA LEU A 436 15.04 5.18 5.26
C LEU A 436 13.95 5.40 6.32
N SER A 437 13.87 4.49 7.28
CA SER A 437 12.95 4.56 8.41
C SER A 437 13.43 5.60 9.43
N ALA A 438 12.54 6.51 9.83
CA ALA A 438 12.79 7.44 10.92
C ALA A 438 12.74 6.76 12.31
N SER A 439 12.05 5.62 12.42
CA SER A 439 11.84 4.87 13.65
C SER A 439 12.70 3.61 13.72
N GLY A 440 12.93 3.12 14.94
CA GLY A 440 13.71 1.92 15.21
C GLY A 440 15.00 2.22 15.97
N GLN A 441 15.96 1.30 15.86
CA GLN A 441 17.23 1.36 16.59
C GLN A 441 18.35 2.06 15.80
N SER A 442 18.10 2.49 14.56
CA SER A 442 19.09 3.18 13.72
C SER A 442 19.61 4.45 14.40
N ARG A 443 20.93 4.67 14.31
CA ARG A 443 21.61 5.79 14.99
C ARG A 443 22.54 6.53 14.05
N ALA A 444 22.43 7.86 14.04
CA ALA A 444 23.36 8.70 13.32
C ALA A 444 24.58 9.03 14.21
N LEU A 445 25.77 8.75 13.71
CA LEU A 445 27.04 9.21 14.28
C LEU A 445 27.58 10.37 13.44
N PRO A 446 27.85 11.55 14.03
CA PRO A 446 28.43 12.67 13.29
C PRO A 446 29.87 12.35 12.91
N LEU A 447 30.21 12.47 11.62
CA LEU A 447 31.57 12.32 11.12
C LEU A 447 32.28 13.69 11.05
N HIS A 448 31.77 14.59 10.22
CA HIS A 448 32.34 15.92 10.00
C HIS A 448 31.25 16.98 9.96
N SER A 449 31.50 18.15 10.54
CA SER A 449 30.66 19.32 10.34
C SER A 449 30.80 19.81 8.90
N LEU A 450 29.70 20.17 8.24
CA LEU A 450 29.77 20.73 6.90
C LEU A 450 30.54 22.05 6.86
N LYS A 451 30.58 22.79 7.97
CA LYS A 451 31.35 24.06 8.04
C LYS A 451 32.85 23.86 7.93
N ASP A 452 33.33 22.65 8.20
CA ASP A 452 34.74 22.30 8.22
C ASP A 452 35.15 21.53 6.94
N LEU A 453 34.19 21.27 6.04
CA LEU A 453 34.49 20.71 4.72
C LEU A 453 35.28 21.73 3.90
N GLN A 454 36.49 21.35 3.53
CA GLN A 454 37.33 22.16 2.65
C GLN A 454 36.94 21.98 1.18
N ASP A 455 36.39 20.81 0.83
CA ASP A 455 35.99 20.49 -0.53
C ASP A 455 34.48 20.20 -0.63
N PHE A 456 33.77 21.11 -1.29
CA PHE A 456 32.35 20.96 -1.63
C PHE A 456 32.13 20.42 -3.05
N SER A 457 33.20 20.06 -3.79
CA SER A 457 33.11 19.40 -5.09
C SER A 457 32.37 18.06 -5.03
N ILE A 458 32.30 17.43 -3.85
CA ILE A 458 31.49 16.22 -3.62
C ILE A 458 30.03 16.41 -4.07
N TYR A 459 29.46 17.61 -3.92
CA TYR A 459 28.10 17.90 -4.38
C TYR A 459 28.00 18.06 -5.90
N GLN A 460 29.09 18.41 -6.59
CA GLN A 460 29.14 18.48 -8.05
C GLN A 460 29.07 17.08 -8.67
N HIS A 461 29.62 16.06 -8.01
CA HIS A 461 29.50 14.67 -8.45
C HIS A 461 28.07 14.12 -8.37
N ILE A 462 27.23 14.75 -7.54
CA ILE A 462 25.81 14.42 -7.37
C ILE A 462 24.94 15.24 -8.35
N GLY A 463 25.36 16.47 -8.64
CA GLY A 463 24.60 17.43 -9.42
C GLY A 463 24.79 17.32 -10.93
N PHE A 464 23.79 17.81 -11.66
CA PHE A 464 23.93 18.08 -13.10
C PHE A 464 24.54 19.46 -13.28
N ASP A 465 25.49 19.60 -14.18
CA ASP A 465 26.13 20.86 -14.58
C ASP A 465 25.84 21.25 -16.04
N ASN A 466 25.00 20.47 -16.73
CA ASN A 466 24.62 20.64 -18.12
C ASN A 466 23.13 20.34 -18.30
N TRP A 467 22.36 21.35 -18.73
CA TRP A 467 20.90 21.27 -18.86
C TRP A 467 20.43 20.40 -20.02
N HIS A 468 21.30 20.13 -21.00
CA HIS A 468 20.99 19.16 -22.05
C HIS A 468 20.93 17.73 -21.49
N LYS A 469 21.86 17.36 -20.60
CA LYS A 469 21.88 16.00 -19.99
C LYS A 469 20.65 15.74 -19.14
N ILE A 470 20.25 16.70 -18.30
CA ILE A 470 19.04 16.57 -17.47
C ILE A 470 17.77 16.57 -18.32
N GLN A 471 17.72 17.34 -19.41
CA GLN A 471 16.60 17.30 -20.37
C GLN A 471 16.43 15.90 -20.97
N GLN A 472 17.53 15.30 -21.46
CA GLN A 472 17.52 13.95 -22.02
C GLN A 472 17.07 12.91 -20.99
N ARG A 473 17.58 12.99 -19.75
CA ARG A 473 17.16 12.11 -18.65
C ARG A 473 15.66 12.22 -18.37
N TRP A 474 15.12 13.44 -18.24
CA TRP A 474 13.69 13.62 -18.03
C TRP A 474 12.84 13.14 -19.20
N GLN A 475 13.27 13.36 -20.44
CA GLN A 475 12.58 12.83 -21.62
C GLN A 475 12.52 11.30 -21.61
N GLN A 476 13.62 10.63 -21.28
CA GLN A 476 13.66 9.18 -21.12
C GLN A 476 12.75 8.70 -19.98
N GLN A 477 12.76 9.41 -18.84
CA GLN A 477 11.94 9.10 -17.67
C GLN A 477 10.44 9.30 -17.90
N LEU A 478 10.05 10.30 -18.69
CA LEU A 478 8.64 10.51 -19.05
C LEU A 478 8.07 9.37 -19.90
N HIS A 479 8.93 8.54 -20.51
CA HIS A 479 8.52 7.33 -21.23
C HIS A 479 8.37 6.11 -20.31
N SER A 480 8.82 6.20 -19.05
CA SER A 480 8.78 5.09 -18.09
C SER A 480 7.53 5.16 -17.20
N ILE A 481 7.17 4.02 -16.61
CA ILE A 481 6.09 3.94 -15.60
C ILE A 481 6.48 4.71 -14.32
N GLU A 482 7.79 4.74 -14.01
CA GLU A 482 8.35 5.37 -12.81
C GLU A 482 8.23 6.90 -12.85
N GLY A 483 8.16 7.47 -14.05
CA GLY A 483 8.10 8.92 -14.23
C GLY A 483 9.42 9.60 -13.91
N VAL A 484 9.36 10.91 -13.67
CA VAL A 484 10.53 11.75 -13.42
C VAL A 484 11.01 11.65 -11.97
N ASP A 485 12.32 11.74 -11.77
CA ASP A 485 12.91 11.82 -10.43
C ASP A 485 12.29 12.97 -9.64
N GLN A 486 11.85 12.70 -8.41
CA GLN A 486 11.23 13.71 -7.55
C GLN A 486 12.23 14.74 -7.03
N THR A 487 13.53 14.46 -7.11
CA THR A 487 14.58 15.36 -6.60
C THR A 487 15.78 15.37 -7.51
N VAL A 488 16.36 16.55 -7.72
CA VAL A 488 17.58 16.71 -8.52
C VAL A 488 18.51 17.72 -7.84
N MET A 489 19.82 17.50 -7.93
CA MET A 489 20.83 18.51 -7.60
C MET A 489 21.26 19.22 -8.90
N LEU A 490 21.18 20.54 -8.91
CA LEU A 490 21.60 21.40 -10.02
C LEU A 490 22.87 22.14 -9.63
N SER A 491 23.98 21.91 -10.32
CA SER A 491 25.22 22.66 -10.20
C SER A 491 25.17 23.84 -11.16
N ILE A 492 25.07 25.06 -10.62
CA ILE A 492 24.76 26.26 -11.39
C ILE A 492 26.02 27.13 -11.56
N SER A 493 26.13 27.83 -12.68
CA SER A 493 27.19 28.82 -12.92
C SER A 493 26.81 30.22 -12.43
N SER A 494 25.54 30.57 -12.60
CA SER A 494 25.00 31.91 -12.35
C SER A 494 23.48 31.86 -12.19
N TYR A 495 22.88 32.95 -11.73
CA TYR A 495 21.44 33.07 -11.54
C TYR A 495 20.97 34.51 -11.73
N ASP A 496 19.68 34.67 -12.08
CA ASP A 496 19.01 35.96 -12.14
C ASP A 496 18.32 36.33 -10.82
N LYS A 497 17.97 37.62 -10.68
CA LYS A 497 17.09 38.04 -9.59
C LYS A 497 15.71 37.38 -9.73
N PRO A 498 15.13 36.84 -8.63
CA PRO A 498 13.79 36.28 -8.67
C PRO A 498 12.73 37.29 -9.13
N GLN A 499 11.78 36.83 -9.93
CA GLN A 499 10.73 37.62 -10.57
C GLN A 499 9.34 37.20 -10.07
N VAL A 500 8.48 38.18 -9.83
CA VAL A 500 7.13 38.00 -9.27
C VAL A 500 6.12 37.94 -10.42
N ASP A 501 5.39 36.85 -10.53
CA ASP A 501 4.25 36.70 -11.44
C ASP A 501 2.93 36.92 -10.68
N GLU A 502 2.33 38.10 -10.87
CA GLU A 502 1.08 38.51 -10.22
C GLU A 502 -0.16 37.74 -10.68
N ILE A 503 -0.11 37.19 -11.89
CA ILE A 503 -1.22 36.49 -12.50
C ILE A 503 -1.24 35.06 -11.97
N GLU A 504 -0.12 34.34 -12.14
CA GLU A 504 0.01 32.95 -11.68
C GLU A 504 0.22 32.82 -10.17
N GLN A 505 0.47 33.93 -9.48
CA GLN A 505 0.77 33.97 -8.06
C GLN A 505 1.94 33.08 -7.69
N CYS A 506 3.05 33.26 -8.40
CA CYS A 506 4.29 32.53 -8.14
C CYS A 506 5.51 33.42 -8.31
N LEU A 507 6.63 32.98 -7.74
CA LEU A 507 7.95 33.52 -7.94
C LEU A 507 8.70 32.62 -8.91
N TRP A 508 9.22 33.20 -9.99
CA TRP A 508 10.12 32.55 -10.93
C TRP A 508 11.57 32.90 -10.60
N TRP A 509 12.45 31.90 -10.63
CA TRP A 509 13.88 32.09 -10.42
C TRP A 509 14.68 31.32 -11.47
N THR A 510 15.44 32.05 -12.28
CA THR A 510 16.22 31.46 -13.38
C THR A 510 17.64 31.18 -12.94
N VAL A 511 18.12 29.97 -13.22
CA VAL A 511 19.49 29.52 -12.96
C VAL A 511 20.12 29.00 -14.25
N TYR A 512 21.44 29.17 -14.38
CA TYR A 512 22.18 28.86 -15.60
C TYR A 512 23.22 27.76 -15.37
N ASP A 513 23.45 26.94 -16.39
CA ASP A 513 24.55 25.99 -16.44
C ASP A 513 25.82 26.62 -17.05
N GLN A 514 26.90 25.83 -17.14
CA GLN A 514 28.17 26.26 -17.72
C GLN A 514 28.04 26.74 -19.19
N HIS A 515 27.01 26.29 -19.92
CA HIS A 515 26.73 26.66 -21.31
C HIS A 515 25.77 27.85 -21.45
N GLN A 516 25.43 28.52 -20.34
CA GLN A 516 24.43 29.59 -20.27
C GLN A 516 23.02 29.16 -20.72
N SER A 517 22.74 27.85 -20.73
CA SER A 517 21.36 27.36 -20.82
C SER A 517 20.64 27.64 -19.51
N ALA A 518 19.35 27.92 -19.57
CA ALA A 518 18.55 28.33 -18.42
C ALA A 518 17.61 27.21 -17.94
N ILE A 519 17.44 27.10 -16.62
CA ILE A 519 16.36 26.37 -15.95
C ILE A 519 15.53 27.37 -15.13
N HIS A 520 14.21 27.24 -15.19
CA HIS A 520 13.28 28.08 -14.43
C HIS A 520 12.72 27.33 -13.22
N LEU A 521 13.01 27.84 -12.02
CA LEU A 521 12.54 27.34 -10.74
C LEU A 521 11.32 28.15 -10.28
N ARG A 522 10.40 27.53 -9.53
CA ARG A 522 9.12 28.11 -9.12
C ARG A 522 8.84 27.94 -7.62
N LEU A 523 8.36 29.00 -6.99
CA LEU A 523 7.75 29.00 -5.66
C LEU A 523 6.33 29.57 -5.74
N ASP A 524 5.33 28.87 -5.24
CA ASP A 524 3.93 29.34 -5.28
C ASP A 524 3.67 30.31 -4.11
N TRP A 525 2.80 31.31 -4.27
CA TRP A 525 2.44 32.25 -3.20
C TRP A 525 1.42 31.65 -2.22
N LYS A 526 1.78 30.53 -1.60
CA LYS A 526 1.04 29.97 -0.48
C LYS A 526 1.58 30.54 0.82
N THR A 527 0.74 30.75 1.82
CA THR A 527 1.16 31.25 3.15
C THR A 527 2.34 30.46 3.73
N SER A 528 2.40 29.16 3.43
CA SER A 528 3.51 28.29 3.84
C SER A 528 4.85 28.59 3.18
N GLU A 529 4.88 29.16 1.97
CA GLU A 529 6.10 29.40 1.19
C GLU A 529 6.63 30.84 1.32
N ILE A 530 5.91 31.73 2.00
CA ILE A 530 6.30 33.16 2.13
C ILE A 530 7.70 33.32 2.72
N GLU A 531 8.03 32.59 3.79
CA GLU A 531 9.35 32.70 4.42
C GLU A 531 10.45 32.18 3.49
N LYS A 532 10.18 31.11 2.75
CA LYS A 532 11.08 30.53 1.76
C LYS A 532 11.40 31.53 0.63
N ILE A 533 10.37 32.20 0.12
CA ILE A 533 10.49 33.29 -0.88
C ILE A 533 11.33 34.44 -0.31
N ARG A 534 11.09 34.83 0.95
CA ARG A 534 11.82 35.90 1.63
C ARG A 534 13.33 35.58 1.74
N GLN A 535 13.68 34.36 2.12
CA GLN A 535 15.08 33.96 2.25
C GLN A 535 15.79 33.94 0.89
N LEU A 536 15.13 33.41 -0.16
CA LEU A 536 15.68 33.41 -1.51
C LEU A 536 15.90 34.85 -2.03
N GLU A 537 14.91 35.72 -1.87
CA GLU A 537 15.02 37.14 -2.26
C GLU A 537 16.22 37.81 -1.57
N ARG A 538 16.41 37.57 -0.28
CA ARG A 538 17.52 38.14 0.51
C ARG A 538 18.88 37.68 -0.03
N LEU A 539 19.05 36.38 -0.27
CA LEU A 539 20.29 35.80 -0.80
C LEU A 539 20.65 36.40 -2.18
N CYS A 540 19.68 36.44 -3.10
CA CYS A 540 19.89 36.98 -4.44
C CYS A 540 20.14 38.50 -4.44
N THR A 541 19.48 39.24 -3.54
CA THR A 541 19.69 40.70 -3.40
C THR A 541 21.10 41.04 -2.94
N GLN A 542 21.66 40.25 -2.02
CA GLN A 542 23.02 40.43 -1.53
C GLN A 542 24.08 39.84 -2.48
N LYS A 543 23.68 39.33 -3.65
CA LYS A 543 24.55 38.69 -4.64
C LYS A 543 25.44 37.59 -4.04
N ILE A 544 24.87 36.80 -3.13
CA ILE A 544 25.58 35.66 -2.53
C ILE A 544 25.93 34.65 -3.61
N GLN A 545 27.14 34.11 -3.59
CA GLN A 545 27.54 33.08 -4.53
C GLN A 545 26.76 31.79 -4.20
N ILE A 546 26.06 31.24 -5.20
CA ILE A 546 25.31 29.99 -5.09
C ILE A 546 25.91 29.03 -6.12
N GLY A 547 26.49 27.93 -5.65
CA GLY A 547 27.13 26.93 -6.51
C GLY A 547 26.23 25.77 -6.89
N SER A 548 25.23 25.44 -6.05
CA SER A 548 24.26 24.40 -6.37
C SER A 548 22.91 24.63 -5.71
N VAL A 549 21.87 24.05 -6.32
CA VAL A 549 20.48 24.13 -5.88
C VAL A 549 19.91 22.72 -5.89
N PHE A 550 19.46 22.24 -4.73
CA PHE A 550 18.72 21.00 -4.64
C PHE A 550 17.22 21.29 -4.82
N VAL A 551 16.56 20.64 -5.77
CA VAL A 551 15.19 20.96 -6.19
C VAL A 551 14.26 19.76 -6.04
N TYR A 552 13.00 20.02 -5.69
CA TYR A 552 11.91 19.06 -5.73
C TYR A 552 11.16 19.22 -7.05
N CYS A 553 11.04 18.12 -7.81
CA CYS A 553 10.39 18.07 -9.11
C CYS A 553 8.97 17.53 -8.95
N GLN A 554 7.99 18.22 -9.53
CA GLN A 554 6.62 17.76 -9.56
C GLN A 554 5.97 18.15 -10.89
N ILE A 555 5.26 17.22 -11.52
CA ILE A 555 4.41 17.53 -12.67
C ILE A 555 3.12 18.16 -12.14
N LYS A 556 2.86 19.42 -12.52
CA LYS A 556 1.61 20.12 -12.23
C LYS A 556 0.89 20.42 -13.55
N GLY A 557 -0.24 19.74 -13.78
CA GLY A 557 -0.87 19.73 -15.10
C GLY A 557 0.09 19.12 -16.13
N HIS A 558 0.48 19.89 -17.14
CA HIS A 558 1.38 19.46 -18.21
C HIS A 558 2.74 20.15 -18.17
N THR A 559 3.16 20.62 -17.00
CA THR A 559 4.44 21.31 -16.82
C THR A 559 5.22 20.66 -15.69
N LEU A 560 6.50 20.37 -15.93
CA LEU A 560 7.42 19.97 -14.88
C LEU A 560 7.81 21.21 -14.08
N VAL A 561 7.48 21.22 -12.79
CA VAL A 561 7.74 22.34 -11.89
C VAL A 561 8.85 21.95 -10.92
N LEU A 562 9.89 22.78 -10.86
CA LEU A 562 11.02 22.60 -9.95
C LEU A 562 10.92 23.61 -8.79
N SER A 563 10.79 23.13 -7.56
CA SER A 563 10.80 23.96 -6.35
C SER A 563 12.14 23.85 -5.64
N PRO A 564 12.91 24.93 -5.46
CA PRO A 564 14.20 24.87 -4.78
C PRO A 564 14.01 24.52 -3.31
N MET A 565 14.80 23.60 -2.75
CA MET A 565 14.72 23.18 -1.34
C MET A 565 15.88 23.72 -0.52
N SER A 566 17.10 23.51 -1.00
CA SER A 566 18.33 23.94 -0.36
C SER A 566 19.33 24.49 -1.39
N LEU A 567 20.28 25.27 -0.89
CA LEU A 567 21.29 25.97 -1.67
C LEU A 567 22.67 25.70 -1.06
N LEU A 568 23.67 25.46 -1.91
CA LEU A 568 25.07 25.57 -1.49
C LEU A 568 25.51 27.01 -1.72
N ILE A 569 25.64 27.74 -0.62
CA ILE A 569 25.99 29.16 -0.64
C ILE A 569 27.41 29.36 -0.13
N THR A 570 28.16 30.25 -0.77
CA THR A 570 29.50 30.65 -0.36
C THR A 570 29.47 32.11 0.07
N GLN A 571 29.89 32.37 1.31
CA GLN A 571 29.97 33.71 1.88
C GLN A 571 31.25 33.81 2.72
N ASN A 572 32.04 34.87 2.50
CA ASN A 572 33.33 35.08 3.18
C ASN A 572 34.24 33.83 3.08
N GLU A 573 34.36 33.27 1.88
CA GLU A 573 35.14 32.06 1.56
C GLU A 573 34.68 30.78 2.28
N LYS A 574 33.54 30.80 2.96
CA LYS A 574 32.95 29.62 3.61
C LYS A 574 31.70 29.18 2.87
N THR A 575 31.74 27.94 2.39
CA THR A 575 30.58 27.29 1.76
C THR A 575 29.75 26.58 2.83
N ARG A 576 28.43 26.64 2.71
CA ARG A 576 27.50 25.90 3.58
C ARG A 576 26.22 25.53 2.85
N LEU A 577 25.59 24.45 3.33
CA LEU A 577 24.23 24.09 2.96
C LEU A 577 23.24 25.04 3.65
N PHE A 578 22.34 25.64 2.87
CA PHE A 578 21.28 26.54 3.33
C PHE A 578 19.92 25.96 2.95
N ASN A 579 19.09 25.60 3.93
CA ASN A 579 17.76 25.05 3.74
C ASN A 579 16.72 26.17 3.71
N LEU A 580 16.08 26.40 2.56
CA LEU A 580 15.21 27.57 2.37
C LEU A 580 13.99 27.61 3.28
N ASP A 581 13.47 26.44 3.69
CA ASP A 581 12.31 26.35 4.59
C ASP A 581 12.66 26.64 6.07
N PHE A 582 13.94 26.53 6.45
CA PHE A 582 14.33 26.40 7.86
C PHE A 582 15.45 27.33 8.31
N ASP A 583 16.44 27.57 7.47
CA ASP A 583 17.58 28.42 7.80
C ASP A 583 17.22 29.91 7.64
N GLN A 584 17.82 30.74 8.50
CA GLN A 584 17.64 32.18 8.44
C GLN A 584 18.92 32.86 7.94
N PHE A 585 18.73 33.86 7.09
CA PHE A 585 19.78 34.76 6.62
C PHE A 585 19.57 36.17 7.19
N THR A 586 20.59 36.70 7.88
CA THR A 586 20.52 37.97 8.64
C THR A 586 20.59 39.22 7.74
N GLU A 587 19.93 40.30 8.19
CA GLU A 587 19.54 41.48 7.39
C GLU A 587 20.60 42.58 7.20
N SER A 588 20.43 43.35 6.11
CA SER A 588 20.32 44.82 6.15
C SER A 588 18.84 45.21 5.99
N LYS A 589 18.27 46.02 6.89
CA LYS A 589 16.84 46.41 6.85
C LYS A 589 16.47 47.07 5.51
N LYS A 590 15.43 46.56 4.85
CA LYS A 590 14.73 47.24 3.74
C LYS A 590 13.33 47.65 4.16
N THR A 591 12.77 48.65 3.48
CA THR A 591 11.37 49.04 3.72
C THR A 591 10.42 48.03 3.05
N LEU A 592 9.21 47.82 3.63
CA LEU A 592 8.17 46.91 3.11
C LEU A 592 7.82 47.16 1.62
N LYS A 593 8.05 48.36 1.08
CA LYS A 593 7.83 48.69 -0.34
C LYS A 593 8.90 48.12 -1.28
N GLU A 594 10.07 47.75 -0.78
CA GLU A 594 11.20 47.24 -1.57
C GLU A 594 11.32 45.71 -1.56
N SER A 595 10.56 45.03 -0.70
CA SER A 595 10.53 43.56 -0.63
C SER A 595 9.40 43.01 -1.49
N ILE A 596 9.73 42.00 -2.30
CA ILE A 596 8.80 41.14 -3.03
C ILE A 596 7.68 40.66 -2.11
N VAL A 597 8.00 40.30 -0.86
CA VAL A 597 7.00 39.85 0.12
C VAL A 597 6.00 40.95 0.47
N GLY A 598 6.46 42.20 0.63
CA GLY A 598 5.55 43.32 0.91
C GLY A 598 4.64 43.64 -0.28
N ARG A 599 5.11 43.45 -1.52
CA ARG A 599 4.28 43.53 -2.73
C ARG A 599 3.27 42.38 -2.80
N ILE A 600 3.68 41.14 -2.48
CA ILE A 600 2.79 39.97 -2.40
C ILE A 600 1.71 40.18 -1.33
N GLU A 601 2.07 40.64 -0.13
CA GLU A 601 1.13 40.93 0.96
C GLU A 601 0.11 42.03 0.57
N GLN A 602 0.56 43.11 -0.08
CA GLN A 602 -0.33 44.16 -0.58
C GLN A 602 -1.27 43.68 -1.70
N LEU A 603 -0.79 42.81 -2.58
CA LEU A 603 -1.60 42.20 -3.64
C LEU A 603 -2.61 41.19 -3.06
N LEU A 604 -2.24 40.43 -2.04
CA LEU A 604 -3.15 39.52 -1.32
C LEU A 604 -4.29 40.29 -0.64
N ILE A 605 -3.99 41.44 -0.01
CA ILE A 605 -5.01 42.31 0.61
C ILE A 605 -5.96 42.92 -0.44
N LYS A 606 -5.45 43.28 -1.63
CA LYS A 606 -6.28 43.81 -2.73
C LYS A 606 -7.13 42.75 -3.44
N LYS A 607 -6.83 41.45 -3.27
CA LYS A 607 -7.43 40.34 -4.05
C LYS A 607 -8.55 39.59 -3.33
N GLN A 608 -9.23 40.22 -2.38
CA GLN A 608 -10.54 39.74 -1.90
C GLN A 608 -11.71 40.17 -2.79
N GLN A 609 -11.50 41.01 -3.83
CA GLN A 609 -12.59 41.59 -4.63
C GLN A 609 -12.58 41.27 -6.14
N GLN A 610 -11.63 40.51 -6.68
CA GLN A 610 -11.69 40.11 -8.09
C GLN A 610 -11.22 38.67 -8.28
N ARG A 611 -12.18 37.75 -8.26
CA ARG A 611 -11.98 36.35 -8.66
C ARG A 611 -13.07 35.96 -9.65
N ALA A 612 -13.01 36.55 -10.84
CA ALA A 612 -13.76 36.11 -12.01
C ALA A 612 -13.19 36.81 -13.25
N LYS A 613 -12.13 36.24 -13.83
CA LYS A 613 -11.73 36.28 -15.25
C LYS A 613 -10.23 35.99 -15.36
N LEU A 614 -9.89 35.16 -16.35
CA LEU A 614 -8.56 34.80 -16.86
C LEU A 614 -7.78 33.70 -16.13
N SER A 615 -7.87 32.49 -16.68
CA SER A 615 -6.81 31.96 -17.54
C SER A 615 -7.44 31.05 -18.61
N SER A 616 -7.33 31.42 -19.89
CA SER A 616 -7.56 30.47 -20.98
C SER A 616 -6.30 29.63 -21.09
N ILE A 617 -6.24 28.52 -20.36
CA ILE A 617 -5.19 27.53 -20.56
C ILE A 617 -5.36 27.04 -22.00
N GLN A 618 -4.45 27.42 -22.90
CA GLN A 618 -4.45 26.85 -24.24
C GLN A 618 -4.11 25.37 -24.10
N MET A 619 -5.13 24.52 -24.28
CA MET A 619 -4.94 23.08 -24.30
C MET A 619 -4.01 22.69 -25.46
N SER A 620 -3.01 21.87 -25.16
CA SER A 620 -2.17 21.27 -26.20
C SER A 620 -3.00 20.38 -27.12
N LEU A 621 -2.45 20.03 -28.29
CA LEU A 621 -3.11 19.09 -29.19
C LEU A 621 -3.32 17.72 -28.53
N SER A 622 -2.34 17.23 -27.75
CA SER A 622 -2.49 15.99 -26.98
C SER A 622 -3.61 16.07 -25.95
N GLN A 623 -3.76 17.18 -25.24
CA GLN A 623 -4.88 17.37 -24.32
C GLN A 623 -6.22 17.34 -25.03
N LYS A 624 -6.35 18.08 -26.14
CA LYS A 624 -7.59 18.13 -26.92
C LYS A 624 -8.02 16.75 -27.42
N VAL A 625 -7.05 15.89 -27.77
CA VAL A 625 -7.31 14.53 -28.23
C VAL A 625 -7.58 13.58 -27.04
N CYS A 626 -6.72 13.58 -26.04
CA CYS A 626 -6.71 12.56 -24.98
C CYS A 626 -7.70 12.80 -23.86
N GLU A 627 -7.96 14.05 -23.43
CA GLU A 627 -8.86 14.33 -22.30
C GLU A 627 -10.30 13.85 -22.57
N PRO A 628 -10.92 14.11 -23.74
CA PRO A 628 -12.27 13.59 -24.02
C PRO A 628 -12.32 12.06 -24.14
N ILE A 629 -11.24 11.42 -24.61
CA ILE A 629 -11.13 9.95 -24.60
C ILE A 629 -11.13 9.46 -23.15
N PHE A 630 -10.32 10.09 -22.30
CA PHE A 630 -10.19 9.74 -20.89
C PHE A 630 -11.55 9.86 -20.17
N ASP A 631 -12.29 10.96 -20.38
CA ASP A 631 -13.60 11.18 -19.77
C ASP A 631 -14.60 10.06 -20.12
N VAL A 632 -14.60 9.62 -21.38
CA VAL A 632 -15.45 8.50 -21.82
C VAL A 632 -15.04 7.22 -21.11
N LEU A 633 -13.75 6.88 -21.10
CA LEU A 633 -13.25 5.66 -20.47
C LEU A 633 -13.43 5.65 -18.95
N LEU A 634 -13.27 6.81 -18.32
CA LEU A 634 -13.55 7.01 -16.89
C LEU A 634 -15.03 6.76 -16.59
N SER A 635 -15.94 7.31 -17.40
CA SER A 635 -17.37 7.07 -17.25
C SER A 635 -17.75 5.59 -17.35
N LEU A 636 -17.16 4.85 -18.30
CA LEU A 636 -17.37 3.39 -18.41
C LEU A 636 -16.84 2.66 -17.17
N SER A 637 -15.65 3.03 -16.71
CA SER A 637 -14.97 2.39 -15.58
C SER A 637 -15.61 2.70 -14.23
N CYS A 638 -16.19 3.89 -14.06
CA CYS A 638 -16.93 4.25 -12.86
C CYS A 638 -18.27 3.50 -12.77
N SER A 639 -18.95 3.33 -13.91
CA SER A 639 -20.28 2.71 -13.97
C SER A 639 -20.29 1.20 -14.17
N GLY A 640 -19.16 0.59 -14.58
CA GLY A 640 -19.09 -0.82 -14.98
C GLY A 640 -19.78 -1.13 -16.30
N ARG A 641 -20.34 -0.13 -16.99
CA ARG A 641 -21.09 -0.33 -18.24
C ARG A 641 -20.12 -0.47 -19.41
N MET A 642 -19.80 -1.70 -19.78
CA MET A 642 -18.90 -2.01 -20.90
C MET A 642 -19.53 -1.84 -22.30
N MET A 643 -20.40 -0.84 -22.47
CA MET A 643 -21.01 -0.48 -23.75
C MET A 643 -21.08 1.04 -23.90
N LEU A 644 -20.78 1.53 -25.09
CA LEU A 644 -20.81 2.97 -25.38
C LEU A 644 -22.24 3.45 -25.63
N SER A 645 -22.54 4.64 -25.12
CA SER A 645 -23.72 5.41 -25.56
C SER A 645 -23.49 6.03 -26.94
N SER A 646 -24.58 6.44 -27.60
CA SER A 646 -24.49 7.15 -28.88
C SER A 646 -23.65 8.44 -28.81
N SER A 647 -23.72 9.18 -27.68
CA SER A 647 -22.90 10.39 -27.49
C SER A 647 -21.42 10.05 -27.28
N GLN A 648 -21.11 8.99 -26.53
CA GLN A 648 -19.73 8.53 -26.34
C GLN A 648 -19.11 8.03 -27.66
N ILE A 649 -19.88 7.33 -28.50
CA ILE A 649 -19.45 6.91 -29.84
C ILE A 649 -19.08 8.14 -30.68
N GLN A 650 -19.93 9.18 -30.70
CA GLN A 650 -19.65 10.42 -31.44
C GLN A 650 -18.38 11.11 -30.95
N THR A 651 -18.21 11.24 -29.62
CA THR A 651 -16.99 11.82 -29.03
C THR A 651 -15.75 11.05 -29.47
N LEU A 652 -15.74 9.73 -29.35
CA LEU A 652 -14.59 8.90 -29.70
C LEU A 652 -14.31 8.90 -31.21
N GLN A 653 -15.33 8.99 -32.06
CA GLN A 653 -15.15 9.14 -33.51
C GLN A 653 -14.47 10.47 -33.85
N GLN A 654 -14.88 11.56 -33.22
CA GLN A 654 -14.25 12.88 -33.38
C GLN A 654 -12.80 12.85 -32.90
N GLN A 655 -12.51 12.24 -31.74
CA GLN A 655 -11.14 12.14 -31.24
C GLN A 655 -10.25 11.23 -32.10
N ARG A 656 -10.82 10.19 -32.73
CA ARG A 656 -10.11 9.34 -33.69
C ARG A 656 -9.70 10.13 -34.93
N GLU A 657 -10.60 10.97 -35.47
CA GLU A 657 -10.28 11.84 -36.62
C GLU A 657 -9.20 12.86 -36.25
N LEU A 658 -9.35 13.54 -35.11
CA LEU A 658 -8.32 14.47 -34.62
C LEU A 658 -6.97 13.78 -34.39
N ALA A 659 -6.97 12.54 -33.88
CA ALA A 659 -5.75 11.75 -33.70
C ALA A 659 -5.10 11.41 -35.06
N LEU A 660 -5.87 11.09 -36.10
CA LEU A 660 -5.35 10.84 -37.45
C LEU A 660 -4.72 12.11 -38.04
N ASP A 661 -5.43 13.24 -37.95
CA ASP A 661 -4.95 14.53 -38.44
C ASP A 661 -3.67 14.99 -37.71
N ALA A 662 -3.57 14.67 -36.42
CA ALA A 662 -2.40 14.93 -35.58
C ALA A 662 -1.24 13.94 -35.81
N GLY A 663 -1.39 12.92 -36.65
CA GLY A 663 -0.39 11.87 -36.87
C GLY A 663 -0.25 10.86 -35.73
N MET A 664 -1.19 10.84 -34.77
CA MET A 664 -1.25 9.90 -33.64
C MET A 664 -1.84 8.55 -34.05
N SER A 665 -1.19 7.88 -35.00
CA SER A 665 -1.69 6.67 -35.67
C SER A 665 -1.99 5.50 -34.73
N ILE A 666 -1.16 5.29 -33.70
CA ILE A 666 -1.37 4.23 -32.69
C ILE A 666 -2.67 4.48 -31.92
N LEU A 667 -2.89 5.73 -31.46
CA LEU A 667 -4.09 6.12 -30.72
C LEU A 667 -5.35 5.97 -31.59
N ALA A 668 -5.29 6.46 -32.84
CA ALA A 668 -6.38 6.31 -33.79
C ALA A 668 -6.73 4.83 -34.09
N LYS A 669 -5.72 3.97 -34.20
CA LYS A 669 -5.91 2.52 -34.39
C LYS A 669 -6.60 1.88 -33.18
N GLN A 670 -6.18 2.21 -31.96
CA GLN A 670 -6.83 1.71 -30.74
C GLN A 670 -8.28 2.17 -30.62
N LEU A 671 -8.55 3.45 -30.91
CA LEU A 671 -9.93 3.98 -30.96
C LEU A 671 -10.79 3.26 -32.00
N THR A 672 -10.23 2.95 -33.17
CA THR A 672 -10.95 2.19 -34.21
C THR A 672 -11.33 0.80 -33.72
N SER A 673 -10.42 0.11 -33.03
CA SER A 673 -10.69 -1.21 -32.45
C SER A 673 -11.77 -1.13 -31.37
N LEU A 674 -11.72 -0.12 -30.51
CA LEU A 674 -12.69 0.07 -29.43
C LEU A 674 -14.08 0.43 -29.96
N LEU A 675 -14.17 1.28 -30.99
CA LEU A 675 -15.43 1.65 -31.65
C LEU A 675 -16.08 0.50 -32.43
N ALA A 676 -15.31 -0.50 -32.87
CA ALA A 676 -15.83 -1.66 -33.57
C ALA A 676 -16.41 -2.74 -32.62
N ALA A 677 -16.09 -2.67 -31.33
CA ALA A 677 -16.53 -3.64 -30.35
C ALA A 677 -17.99 -3.40 -29.90
N SER A 678 -18.80 -4.46 -29.86
CA SER A 678 -20.17 -4.40 -29.32
C SER A 678 -20.18 -4.33 -27.79
N LYS A 679 -19.26 -5.05 -27.14
CA LYS A 679 -18.94 -4.96 -25.71
C LYS A 679 -17.44 -4.64 -25.58
N ILE A 680 -17.12 -3.58 -24.84
CA ILE A 680 -15.73 -3.16 -24.64
C ILE A 680 -15.06 -4.10 -23.64
N ASN A 681 -13.83 -4.53 -23.96
CA ASN A 681 -12.97 -5.27 -23.03
C ASN A 681 -12.23 -4.29 -22.11
N VAL A 682 -12.19 -4.57 -20.81
CA VAL A 682 -11.44 -3.80 -19.81
C VAL A 682 -9.96 -3.64 -20.17
N ASP A 683 -9.31 -4.66 -20.73
CA ASP A 683 -7.92 -4.56 -21.17
C ASP A 683 -7.76 -3.47 -22.26
N SER A 684 -8.73 -3.29 -23.15
CA SER A 684 -8.72 -2.20 -24.13
C SER A 684 -8.90 -0.83 -23.48
N ILE A 685 -9.72 -0.73 -22.42
CA ILE A 685 -9.86 0.49 -21.62
C ILE A 685 -8.53 0.85 -20.97
N LEU A 686 -7.93 -0.08 -20.22
CA LEU A 686 -6.70 0.15 -19.48
C LEU A 686 -5.52 0.49 -20.42
N ARG A 687 -5.39 -0.18 -21.56
CA ARG A 687 -4.37 0.14 -22.56
C ARG A 687 -4.57 1.53 -23.15
N LEU A 688 -5.80 1.91 -23.46
CA LEU A 688 -6.08 3.21 -24.05
C LEU A 688 -5.88 4.36 -23.04
N ILE A 689 -6.23 4.15 -21.78
CA ILE A 689 -5.93 5.06 -20.68
C ILE A 689 -4.42 5.23 -20.51
N TYR A 690 -3.68 4.14 -20.48
CA TYR A 690 -2.22 4.19 -20.38
C TYR A 690 -1.59 4.90 -21.58
N LEU A 691 -2.09 4.67 -22.80
CA LEU A 691 -1.62 5.35 -24.01
C LEU A 691 -1.92 6.85 -23.97
N CYS A 692 -3.11 7.25 -23.53
CA CYS A 692 -3.46 8.66 -23.33
C CYS A 692 -2.52 9.30 -22.29
N ASP A 693 -2.33 8.67 -21.14
CA ASP A 693 -1.43 9.15 -20.08
C ASP A 693 0.02 9.28 -20.57
N LEU A 694 0.57 8.29 -21.27
CA LEU A 694 1.89 8.39 -21.90
C LEU A 694 1.96 9.55 -22.89
N THR A 695 0.94 9.72 -23.74
CA THR A 695 0.88 10.81 -24.72
C THR A 695 0.87 12.18 -24.04
N LEU A 696 0.16 12.30 -22.92
CA LEU A 696 0.14 13.52 -22.11
C LEU A 696 1.49 13.75 -21.40
N ARG A 697 2.11 12.71 -20.83
CA ARG A 697 3.43 12.79 -20.17
C ARG A 697 4.54 13.19 -21.12
N MET A 698 4.57 12.63 -22.33
CA MET A 698 5.57 12.98 -23.34
C MET A 698 5.49 14.44 -23.80
N GLN A 699 4.36 15.10 -23.55
CA GLN A 699 4.14 16.51 -23.88
C GLN A 699 4.31 17.42 -22.65
N VAL A 700 4.84 16.89 -21.54
CA VAL A 700 5.16 17.69 -20.37
C VAL A 700 6.20 18.74 -20.75
N LYS A 701 5.83 20.00 -20.57
CA LYS A 701 6.73 21.13 -20.80
C LYS A 701 7.81 21.12 -19.73
N LEU A 702 9.07 20.95 -20.18
CA LEU A 702 10.24 21.06 -19.33
C LEU A 702 10.58 22.54 -19.12
N PRO A 703 10.98 22.97 -17.91
CA PRO A 703 11.29 24.37 -17.62
C PRO A 703 12.75 24.69 -17.99
N ILE A 704 13.18 24.24 -19.17
CA ILE A 704 14.54 24.42 -19.69
C ILE A 704 14.47 25.30 -20.95
N GLN A 705 15.40 26.24 -21.06
CA GLN A 705 15.70 26.96 -22.29
C GLN A 705 17.17 26.73 -22.64
N LEU A 706 17.41 25.89 -23.65
CA LEU A 706 18.77 25.63 -24.13
C LEU A 706 19.28 26.80 -24.98
N THR A 707 20.54 27.17 -24.78
CA THR A 707 21.29 27.99 -25.72
C THR A 707 21.52 27.17 -26.99
N VAL A 708 20.98 27.63 -28.12
CA VAL A 708 21.28 27.04 -29.43
C VAL A 708 22.71 27.46 -29.75
N GLU A 709 23.65 26.52 -29.85
CA GLU A 709 24.95 26.81 -30.44
C GLU A 709 24.69 27.39 -31.84
N ASP A 710 25.16 28.61 -32.09
CA ASP A 710 25.18 29.18 -33.42
C ASP A 710 25.80 28.14 -34.36
N LYS A 711 24.97 27.57 -35.24
CA LYS A 711 25.48 26.79 -36.37
C LYS A 711 26.50 27.70 -37.07
N PRO A 712 27.75 27.28 -37.27
CA PRO A 712 28.63 28.04 -38.14
C PRO A 712 27.91 28.15 -39.48
N VAL A 713 27.65 29.39 -39.91
CA VAL A 713 27.19 29.70 -41.26
C VAL A 713 28.23 29.08 -42.19
N LEU A 714 27.85 27.98 -42.84
CA LEU A 714 28.63 27.37 -43.91
C LEU A 714 28.75 28.32 -45.10
#